data_AF-A0A1H9S5H1-F1
#
_entry.id   AF-A0A1H9S5H1-F1
#
_cell.length_a   1.000
_cell.length_b   1.000
_cell.length_c   1.000
_cell.angle_alpha   90.00
_cell.angle_beta   90.00
_cell.angle_gamma   90.00
#
_symmetry.space_group_name_H-M   'P 1'
#
loop_
_entity.id
_entity.type
_entity.pdbx_description
1 polymer ?
#
loop_
_entity_poly.entity_id
_entity_poly.type
_entity_poly.pdbx_seq_one_letter_code
_entity_poly.pdbx_strand_id
1 'polypeptide(L)'
;MVDGKKNESGLALVSVLGIIILIAAMVGSIFFIARIVFFQVEKVDQFTRIKEVEEYALQDGANQIQQKISDYLFEQETIDFGQDITGIGTAIDSLLSNYAKSEEEIGSQDQFSYTLSIKGIHKEKVTPYVLVNNTGSFGWEKDTSIMNKTNATNVKLTFDLEAIVTEKEQNGQETTATATSQFCYEIQWNDVDVANELTELDVWRNVVYSYNIPNGALYLSADSWIKKMEAVYHYNSKPSQFDYIGFDNQHPHVAGYMNGQVVDITDGRVLDFSTSGKKIYSSLSFRGSLLLENGIQIEGDHEMARLKTNNLLALRTKNHEKNFIKKLDIQAASGSYIDLNGQESYLAMIDTAFDTSGLLINHTPMKNDKSTGGFLFGSGKLHVQLQHTNEPFSFANYLSHALQKSPQDEYWNEFLKGSMVIASANFYAGPVSLSDQIQSTVEQDRRIRVSGNFMLTSAMLESDSEGKRISYFEKESTRGVSDPNAPSTLTLDGPYTDMYVDGKSFIDAPKTSRRKSPSESDFIETPKFYGSQNDWNSIHIKNGASMYLNYTGIEPFNLTIEKDSIFSAKVLPDLAFFDTTFLFNSVSAGKLKGKVILQTFNQKDANTLKDDLKSQHIPVSTATYESDAKNGEVTIIKPDNPAGSGSSQIISRTFYYVDKVDY
;
A
#
# COMPACT_ATOMS: atom_id res chain seq x y z
N MET A 1 -22.83 10.49 50.29
CA MET A 1 -22.48 9.55 49.20
C MET A 1 -22.29 10.38 47.94
N VAL A 2 -21.22 10.35 47.14
CA VAL A 2 -19.81 9.95 47.21
C VAL A 2 -19.13 10.81 46.11
N ASP A 3 -17.93 11.32 46.39
CA ASP A 3 -16.98 12.07 45.56
C ASP A 3 -17.18 12.06 44.02
N GLY A 4 -17.42 13.25 43.45
CA GLY A 4 -17.52 13.50 42.00
C GLY A 4 -16.50 14.48 41.41
N LYS A 5 -15.33 14.68 42.04
CA LYS A 5 -14.26 15.55 41.52
C LYS A 5 -12.85 15.04 41.82
N LYS A 6 -12.52 13.80 41.42
CA LYS A 6 -11.17 13.24 41.59
C LYS A 6 -10.47 12.72 40.32
N ASN A 7 -11.09 12.74 39.14
CA ASN A 7 -10.46 12.18 37.92
C ASN A 7 -10.02 13.19 36.86
N GLU A 8 -10.49 14.44 36.86
CA GLU A 8 -9.99 15.46 35.90
C GLU A 8 -8.57 15.92 36.25
N SER A 9 -8.25 16.01 37.55
CA SER A 9 -6.91 16.34 38.03
C SER A 9 -5.88 15.29 37.66
N GLY A 10 -6.28 14.00 37.62
CA GLY A 10 -5.39 12.88 37.29
C GLY A 10 -5.05 12.80 35.81
N LEU A 11 -6.03 13.02 34.93
CA LEU A 11 -5.79 13.03 33.48
C LEU A 11 -4.96 14.24 33.07
N ALA A 12 -5.26 15.43 33.62
CA ALA A 12 -4.46 16.63 33.42
C ALA A 12 -3.03 16.45 33.96
N LEU A 13 -2.85 15.78 35.10
CA LEU A 13 -1.50 15.46 35.62
C LEU A 13 -0.74 14.54 34.68
N VAL A 14 -1.39 13.52 34.09
CA VAL A 14 -0.76 12.56 33.16
C VAL A 14 -0.44 13.21 31.82
N SER A 15 -1.30 14.08 31.29
CA SER A 15 -1.02 14.85 30.07
C SER A 15 0.11 15.86 30.29
N VAL A 16 0.13 16.54 31.45
CA VAL A 16 1.22 17.44 31.83
C VAL A 16 2.50 16.65 32.08
N LEU A 17 2.45 15.47 32.73
CA LEU A 17 3.63 14.60 32.87
C LEU A 17 4.12 14.12 31.51
N GLY A 18 3.22 13.75 30.59
CA GLY A 18 3.54 13.33 29.23
C GLY A 18 4.23 14.43 28.44
N ILE A 19 3.71 15.67 28.54
CA ILE A 19 4.34 16.86 27.94
C ILE A 19 5.69 17.17 28.61
N ILE A 20 5.80 17.04 29.93
CA ILE A 20 7.07 17.23 30.65
C ILE A 20 8.08 16.15 30.24
N ILE A 21 7.67 14.91 30.04
CA ILE A 21 8.53 13.81 29.56
C ILE A 21 8.93 14.06 28.10
N LEU A 22 8.03 14.55 27.24
CA LEU A 22 8.33 14.90 25.86
C LEU A 22 9.29 16.09 25.76
N ILE A 23 9.05 17.14 26.55
CA ILE A 23 9.95 18.29 26.65
C ILE A 23 11.28 17.85 27.28
N ALA A 24 11.29 17.00 28.30
CA ALA A 24 12.52 16.47 28.89
C ALA A 24 13.27 15.51 27.94
N ALA A 25 12.56 14.81 27.05
CA ALA A 25 13.16 14.00 26.00
C ALA A 25 13.71 14.89 24.87
N MET A 26 13.01 15.94 24.45
CA MET A 26 13.51 16.91 23.48
C MET A 26 14.69 17.71 24.03
N VAL A 27 14.59 18.21 25.26
CA VAL A 27 15.68 18.84 26.00
C VAL A 27 16.79 17.81 26.21
N GLY A 28 16.48 16.56 26.51
CA GLY A 28 17.44 15.46 26.62
C GLY A 28 18.17 15.16 25.31
N SER A 29 17.48 15.19 24.16
CA SER A 29 18.05 15.03 22.83
C SER A 29 18.88 16.24 22.42
N ILE A 30 18.41 17.45 22.71
CA ILE A 30 19.16 18.70 22.51
C ILE A 30 20.39 18.71 23.43
N PHE A 31 20.28 18.30 24.69
CA PHE A 31 21.40 18.14 25.59
C PHE A 31 22.28 16.96 25.20
N PHE A 32 21.79 15.91 24.55
CA PHE A 32 22.60 14.79 24.07
C PHE A 32 23.40 15.19 22.83
N ILE A 33 22.78 15.91 21.89
CA ILE A 33 23.42 16.50 20.72
C ILE A 33 24.39 17.61 21.17
N ALA A 34 23.96 18.51 22.05
CA ALA A 34 24.81 19.53 22.64
C ALA A 34 25.90 18.92 23.51
N ARG A 35 25.68 17.79 24.20
CA ARG A 35 26.70 17.04 24.94
C ARG A 35 27.67 16.37 23.98
N ILE A 36 27.22 15.81 22.86
CA ILE A 36 28.14 15.27 21.83
C ILE A 36 29.00 16.39 21.25
N VAL A 37 28.41 17.53 20.91
CA VAL A 37 29.12 18.72 20.41
C VAL A 37 30.03 19.30 21.49
N PHE A 38 29.58 19.41 22.75
CA PHE A 38 30.36 19.93 23.87
C PHE A 38 31.50 18.99 24.27
N PHE A 39 31.31 17.67 24.28
CA PHE A 39 32.38 16.69 24.53
C PHE A 39 33.36 16.58 23.36
N GLN A 40 32.97 16.91 22.12
CA GLN A 40 33.90 16.99 20.99
C GLN A 40 34.71 18.28 21.04
N VAL A 41 34.08 19.43 21.31
CA VAL A 41 34.76 20.73 21.50
C VAL A 41 35.71 20.69 22.71
N GLU A 42 35.25 20.16 23.85
CA GLU A 42 36.05 20.04 25.07
C GLU A 42 37.21 19.03 24.94
N LYS A 43 37.14 18.06 24.01
CA LYS A 43 38.26 17.15 23.69
C LYS A 43 39.29 17.78 22.76
N VAL A 44 38.85 18.56 21.77
CA VAL A 44 39.73 19.26 20.83
C VAL A 44 40.55 20.34 21.55
N ASP A 45 39.94 21.04 22.51
CA ASP A 45 40.60 22.03 23.37
C ASP A 45 41.48 21.40 24.46
N GLN A 46 41.52 20.07 24.59
CA GLN A 46 42.34 19.36 25.58
C GLN A 46 43.56 18.67 24.96
N PHE A 47 43.76 18.76 23.63
CA PHE A 47 44.93 18.17 23.01
C PHE A 47 46.22 18.80 23.52
N THR A 48 47.18 17.93 23.83
CA THR A 48 48.50 18.30 24.34
C THR A 48 49.63 17.75 23.48
N ARG A 49 49.32 16.87 22.52
CA ARG A 49 50.31 16.20 21.67
C ARG A 49 49.87 16.16 20.21
N ILE A 50 50.82 16.33 19.29
CA ILE A 50 50.63 16.17 17.83
C ILE A 50 49.88 14.88 17.50
N LYS A 51 50.26 13.75 18.11
CA LYS A 51 49.63 12.46 17.84
C LYS A 51 48.12 12.40 18.14
N GLU A 52 47.66 13.13 19.16
CA GLU A 52 46.23 13.19 19.49
C GLU A 52 45.46 13.92 18.38
N VAL A 53 46.09 14.94 17.78
CA VAL A 53 45.55 15.71 16.66
C VAL A 53 45.60 14.89 15.36
N GLU A 54 46.65 14.09 15.13
CA GLU A 54 46.74 13.16 14.00
C GLU A 54 45.60 12.13 14.02
N GLU A 55 45.37 11.48 15.17
CA GLU A 55 44.28 10.52 15.38
C GLU A 55 42.90 11.18 15.16
N TYR A 56 42.72 12.37 15.73
CA TYR A 56 41.48 13.13 15.59
C TYR A 56 41.20 13.53 14.14
N ALA A 57 42.18 14.11 13.44
CA ALA A 57 42.04 14.57 12.07
C ALA A 57 41.66 13.43 11.11
N LEU A 58 42.27 12.25 11.26
CA LEU A 58 41.95 11.07 10.46
C LEU A 58 40.55 10.52 10.78
N GLN A 59 40.17 10.48 12.06
CA GLN A 59 38.84 10.01 12.47
C GLN A 59 37.71 10.94 12.03
N ASP A 60 37.90 12.24 12.20
CA ASP A 60 36.95 13.26 11.74
C ASP A 60 36.81 13.22 10.21
N GLY A 61 37.92 13.04 9.49
CA GLY A 61 37.92 12.78 8.06
C GLY A 61 37.06 11.61 7.62
N ALA A 62 37.28 10.45 8.23
CA ALA A 62 36.50 9.25 7.97
C ALA A 62 35.01 9.47 8.24
N ASN A 63 34.67 10.11 9.36
CA ASN A 63 33.27 10.40 9.73
C ASN A 63 32.58 11.33 8.71
N GLN A 64 33.26 12.37 8.23
CA GLN A 64 32.68 13.29 7.25
C GLN A 64 32.52 12.65 5.87
N ILE A 65 33.48 11.85 5.43
CA ILE A 65 33.35 11.08 4.18
C ILE A 65 32.18 10.09 4.31
N GLN A 66 32.09 9.36 5.43
CA GLN A 66 30.98 8.47 5.73
C GLN A 66 29.64 9.21 5.67
N GLN A 67 29.54 10.39 6.28
CA GLN A 67 28.33 11.20 6.32
C GLN A 67 27.95 11.69 4.92
N LYS A 68 28.90 12.28 4.17
CA LYS A 68 28.67 12.74 2.78
C LYS A 68 28.16 11.62 1.88
N ILE A 69 28.76 10.42 1.97
CA ILE A 69 28.31 9.27 1.20
C ILE A 69 26.91 8.83 1.67
N SER A 70 26.68 8.75 2.98
CA SER A 70 25.38 8.31 3.52
C SER A 70 24.26 9.28 3.15
N ASP A 71 24.50 10.59 3.20
CA ASP A 71 23.56 11.63 2.80
C ASP A 71 23.25 11.52 1.30
N TYR A 72 24.29 11.38 0.47
CA TYR A 72 24.12 11.15 -0.97
C TYR A 72 23.27 9.91 -1.26
N LEU A 73 23.52 8.80 -0.56
CA LEU A 73 22.77 7.56 -0.73
C LEU A 73 21.33 7.65 -0.20
N PHE A 74 21.09 8.40 0.88
CA PHE A 74 19.77 8.58 1.48
C PHE A 74 18.83 9.44 0.62
N GLU A 75 19.36 10.41 -0.12
CA GLU A 75 18.59 11.23 -1.05
C GLU A 75 18.12 10.46 -2.30
N GLN A 76 18.59 9.23 -2.51
CA GLN A 76 18.20 8.39 -3.65
C GLN A 76 17.10 7.40 -3.25
N GLU A 77 15.85 7.64 -3.65
CA GLU A 77 14.74 6.68 -3.43
C GLU A 77 14.96 5.36 -4.19
N THR A 78 15.66 5.42 -5.33
CA THR A 78 16.19 4.28 -6.09
C THR A 78 17.56 4.65 -6.64
N ILE A 79 18.45 3.66 -6.78
CA ILE A 79 19.79 3.84 -7.35
C ILE A 79 19.91 3.11 -8.69
N ASP A 80 20.81 3.56 -9.55
CA ASP A 80 21.24 2.86 -10.76
C ASP A 80 22.77 2.95 -10.90
N PHE A 81 23.46 2.17 -10.08
CA PHE A 81 24.91 2.05 -10.17
C PHE A 81 25.35 1.02 -11.21
N GLY A 82 24.40 0.32 -11.83
CA GLY A 82 24.65 -0.82 -12.69
C GLY A 82 25.10 -2.04 -11.89
N GLN A 83 25.73 -3.01 -12.57
CA GLN A 83 26.27 -4.22 -11.96
C GLN A 83 27.80 -4.15 -11.75
N ASP A 84 28.39 -2.97 -11.95
CA ASP A 84 29.82 -2.73 -11.91
C ASP A 84 30.19 -1.53 -11.01
N ILE A 85 31.48 -1.17 -11.03
CA ILE A 85 32.05 -0.09 -10.22
C ILE A 85 31.88 1.30 -10.88
N THR A 86 31.46 1.38 -12.13
CA THR A 86 31.57 2.61 -12.93
C THR A 86 30.53 3.66 -12.52
N GLY A 87 29.28 3.23 -12.30
CA GLY A 87 28.20 4.13 -11.90
C GLY A 87 28.46 4.79 -10.54
N ILE A 88 28.61 3.97 -9.50
CA ILE A 88 28.95 4.47 -8.15
C ILE A 88 30.30 5.19 -8.14
N GLY A 89 31.27 4.73 -8.91
CA GLY A 89 32.60 5.33 -8.93
C GLY A 89 32.61 6.77 -9.43
N THR A 90 31.86 7.04 -10.49
CA THR A 90 31.72 8.39 -11.05
C THR A 90 31.02 9.33 -10.06
N ALA A 91 29.98 8.85 -9.37
CA ALA A 91 29.28 9.62 -8.36
C ALA A 91 30.18 10.01 -7.18
N ILE A 92 30.96 9.06 -6.66
CA ILE A 92 31.88 9.29 -5.53
C ILE A 92 33.02 10.23 -5.92
N ASP A 93 33.59 10.08 -7.12
CA ASP A 93 34.62 10.99 -7.63
C ASP A 93 34.09 12.42 -7.72
N SER A 94 32.86 12.60 -8.20
CA SER A 94 32.22 13.91 -8.26
C SER A 94 31.99 14.48 -6.86
N LEU A 95 31.43 13.68 -5.94
CA LEU A 95 31.06 14.07 -4.58
C LEU A 95 32.26 14.55 -3.75
N LEU A 96 33.44 13.94 -3.98
CA LEU A 96 34.65 14.16 -3.17
C LEU A 96 35.80 14.82 -3.94
N SER A 97 35.57 15.26 -5.19
CA SER A 97 36.57 15.84 -6.10
C SER A 97 37.43 16.96 -5.51
N ASN A 98 36.91 17.72 -4.55
CA ASN A 98 37.62 18.82 -3.88
C ASN A 98 37.60 18.67 -2.35
N TYR A 99 37.62 17.44 -1.84
CA TYR A 99 37.62 17.23 -0.39
C TYR A 99 38.94 17.73 0.21
N ALA A 100 38.84 18.82 0.96
CA ALA A 100 39.89 19.33 1.83
C ALA A 100 39.22 19.86 3.10
N LYS A 101 39.79 19.53 4.25
CA LYS A 101 39.40 20.08 5.54
C LYS A 101 40.61 20.70 6.21
N SER A 102 40.40 21.83 6.87
CA SER A 102 41.40 22.42 7.74
C SER A 102 40.74 22.91 9.02
N GLU A 103 41.43 22.76 10.14
CA GLU A 103 41.09 23.42 11.40
C GLU A 103 42.35 24.06 11.98
N GLU A 104 42.16 25.22 12.58
CA GLU A 104 43.20 26.05 13.19
C GLU A 104 42.82 26.30 14.66
N GLU A 105 43.81 26.73 15.45
CA GLU A 105 43.61 27.13 16.85
C GLU A 105 43.00 26.00 17.71
N ILE A 106 43.54 24.79 17.59
CA ILE A 106 43.08 23.61 18.35
C ILE A 106 44.13 23.18 19.40
N GLY A 107 43.66 22.54 20.48
CA GLY A 107 44.48 22.13 21.61
C GLY A 107 44.43 23.11 22.78
N SER A 108 44.97 22.69 23.93
CA SER A 108 44.85 23.42 25.21
C SER A 108 45.49 24.80 25.27
N GLN A 109 46.27 25.18 24.26
CA GLN A 109 46.91 26.48 24.08
C GLN A 109 46.70 27.02 22.66
N ASP A 110 45.70 26.53 21.94
CA ASP A 110 45.42 26.86 20.53
C ASP A 110 46.65 26.65 19.63
N GLN A 111 47.49 25.67 19.99
CA GLN A 111 48.84 25.49 19.45
C GLN A 111 48.92 24.59 18.22
N PHE A 112 47.84 23.88 17.88
CA PHE A 112 47.81 22.98 16.75
C PHE A 112 46.92 23.49 15.61
N SER A 113 47.22 23.02 14.41
CA SER A 113 46.35 23.11 13.24
C SER A 113 46.53 21.84 12.41
N TYR A 114 45.51 21.44 11.65
CA TYR A 114 45.67 20.34 10.69
C TYR A 114 45.02 20.66 9.35
N THR A 115 45.56 20.04 8.30
CA THR A 115 44.92 19.94 6.99
C THR A 115 44.77 18.47 6.62
N LEU A 116 43.56 18.08 6.24
CA LEU A 116 43.21 16.74 5.82
C LEU A 116 42.83 16.74 4.34
N SER A 117 43.37 15.79 3.58
CA SER A 117 43.07 15.59 2.15
C SER A 117 42.91 14.12 1.79
N ILE A 118 42.16 13.85 0.71
CA ILE A 118 42.10 12.52 0.08
C ILE A 118 43.18 12.46 -1.01
N LYS A 119 44.13 11.53 -0.88
CA LYS A 119 45.19 11.30 -1.87
C LYS A 119 44.75 10.38 -3.01
N GLY A 120 43.87 9.44 -2.70
CA GLY A 120 43.41 8.43 -3.64
C GLY A 120 42.07 7.83 -3.21
N ILE A 121 41.27 7.44 -4.22
CA ILE A 121 40.05 6.66 -4.03
C ILE A 121 40.16 5.41 -4.89
N HIS A 122 40.35 4.27 -4.24
CA HIS A 122 40.36 2.97 -4.90
C HIS A 122 38.98 2.34 -4.85
N LYS A 123 38.56 1.71 -5.95
CA LYS A 123 37.22 1.15 -6.10
C LYS A 123 37.34 -0.28 -6.58
N GLU A 124 36.78 -1.22 -5.85
CA GLU A 124 36.80 -2.63 -6.21
C GLU A 124 35.45 -3.30 -6.03
N LYS A 125 35.09 -4.19 -6.95
CA LYS A 125 33.93 -5.06 -6.77
C LYS A 125 34.32 -6.19 -5.83
N VAL A 126 33.56 -6.37 -4.76
CA VAL A 126 33.81 -7.40 -3.74
C VAL A 126 32.63 -8.36 -3.65
N THR A 127 32.86 -9.52 -3.02
CA THR A 127 31.81 -10.51 -2.80
C THR A 127 30.70 -9.92 -1.92
N PRO A 128 29.41 -10.04 -2.29
CA PRO A 128 28.29 -9.62 -1.47
C PRO A 128 28.19 -10.39 -0.14
N TYR A 129 27.51 -9.81 0.83
CA TYR A 129 27.18 -10.39 2.12
C TYR A 129 25.76 -10.98 2.14
N VAL A 130 25.62 -12.12 2.81
CA VAL A 130 24.35 -12.82 3.07
C VAL A 130 24.16 -13.07 4.56
N LEU A 131 22.90 -13.17 4.99
CA LEU A 131 22.55 -13.51 6.37
C LEU A 131 22.58 -15.03 6.56
N VAL A 132 23.34 -15.52 7.53
CA VAL A 132 23.39 -16.95 7.82
C VAL A 132 22.35 -17.31 8.88
N ASN A 133 21.25 -17.91 8.46
CA ASN A 133 20.12 -18.24 9.36
C ASN A 133 20.27 -19.61 10.06
N ASN A 134 21.21 -20.47 9.64
CA ASN A 134 21.15 -21.91 9.93
C ASN A 134 22.15 -22.43 10.98
N THR A 135 23.01 -21.59 11.56
CA THR A 135 24.09 -22.07 12.46
C THR A 135 24.12 -21.40 13.84
N GLY A 136 23.14 -20.54 14.18
CA GLY A 136 23.08 -19.90 15.50
C GLY A 136 24.09 -18.76 15.71
N SER A 137 24.87 -18.41 14.69
CA SER A 137 25.68 -17.20 14.63
C SER A 137 24.88 -16.12 13.89
N PHE A 138 24.30 -15.17 14.61
CA PHE A 138 23.72 -13.98 13.97
C PHE A 138 24.87 -13.13 13.39
N GLY A 139 25.03 -13.11 12.07
CA GLY A 139 26.11 -12.37 11.41
C GLY A 139 25.99 -12.33 9.89
N TRP A 140 26.67 -11.35 9.29
CA TRP A 140 26.83 -11.22 7.84
C TRP A 140 28.09 -11.96 7.40
N GLU A 141 27.94 -12.90 6.48
CA GLU A 141 29.07 -13.60 5.88
C GLU A 141 29.11 -13.36 4.38
N LYS A 142 30.31 -13.39 3.78
CA LYS A 142 30.44 -13.28 2.32
C LYS A 142 29.75 -14.47 1.66
N ASP A 143 28.93 -14.22 0.64
CA ASP A 143 28.25 -15.26 -0.12
C ASP A 143 29.27 -16.12 -0.85
N THR A 144 29.47 -17.33 -0.36
CA THR A 144 30.36 -18.33 -0.98
C THR A 144 29.64 -19.14 -2.06
N SER A 145 28.34 -18.90 -2.29
CA SER A 145 27.57 -19.63 -3.29
C SER A 145 27.91 -19.15 -4.71
N ILE A 146 28.16 -20.09 -5.61
CA ILE A 146 28.44 -19.83 -7.03
C ILE A 146 27.25 -19.17 -7.74
N MET A 147 26.05 -19.24 -7.17
CA MET A 147 24.81 -18.79 -7.81
C MET A 147 24.36 -17.38 -7.42
N ASN A 148 25.02 -16.68 -6.49
CA ASN A 148 24.60 -15.35 -5.97
C ASN A 148 23.07 -15.22 -5.90
N LYS A 149 22.43 -16.02 -5.02
CA LYS A 149 20.96 -16.18 -5.02
C LYS A 149 20.18 -14.87 -4.82
N THR A 150 20.84 -13.81 -4.39
CA THR A 150 20.24 -12.50 -4.11
C THR A 150 20.45 -11.48 -5.23
N ASN A 151 21.18 -11.83 -6.30
CA ASN A 151 21.61 -10.91 -7.36
C ASN A 151 22.23 -9.60 -6.82
N ALA A 152 22.86 -9.65 -5.64
CA ALA A 152 23.45 -8.49 -5.02
C ALA A 152 24.78 -8.12 -5.70
N THR A 153 25.06 -6.83 -5.82
CA THR A 153 26.40 -6.29 -6.16
C THR A 153 26.93 -5.52 -4.95
N ASN A 154 28.19 -5.77 -4.58
CA ASN A 154 28.88 -5.07 -3.50
C ASN A 154 30.17 -4.43 -4.03
N VAL A 155 30.41 -3.18 -3.67
CA VAL A 155 31.60 -2.40 -4.05
C VAL A 155 32.26 -1.84 -2.80
N LYS A 156 33.58 -2.04 -2.68
CA LYS A 156 34.43 -1.40 -1.67
C LYS A 156 35.09 -0.16 -2.25
N LEU A 157 34.97 0.94 -1.52
CA LEU A 157 35.63 2.22 -1.77
C LEU A 157 36.68 2.40 -0.68
N THR A 158 37.96 2.50 -1.06
CA THR A 158 39.07 2.77 -0.13
C THR A 158 39.57 4.18 -0.35
N PHE A 159 39.53 5.00 0.69
CA PHE A 159 39.98 6.39 0.72
C PHE A 159 41.32 6.47 1.43
N ASP A 160 42.36 6.90 0.71
CA ASP A 160 43.66 7.18 1.30
C ASP A 160 43.65 8.61 1.85
N LEU A 161 43.60 8.74 3.17
CA LEU A 161 43.58 10.01 3.89
C LEU A 161 44.98 10.39 4.32
N GLU A 162 45.33 11.67 4.15
CA GLU A 162 46.55 12.26 4.71
C GLU A 162 46.18 13.47 5.56
N ALA A 163 46.63 13.47 6.81
CA ALA A 163 46.54 14.58 7.73
C ALA A 163 47.94 15.17 7.95
N ILE A 164 48.10 16.46 7.64
CA ILE A 164 49.30 17.23 7.96
C ILE A 164 48.98 18.06 9.18
N VAL A 165 49.65 17.80 10.30
CA VAL A 165 49.47 18.51 11.57
C VAL A 165 50.65 19.44 11.79
N THR A 166 50.37 20.68 12.16
CA THR A 166 51.39 21.68 12.54
C THR A 166 51.19 22.06 13.99
N GLU A 167 52.24 21.94 14.80
CA GLU A 167 52.33 22.46 16.16
C GLU A 167 53.16 23.74 16.17
N LYS A 168 52.65 24.77 16.83
CA LYS A 168 53.37 26.00 17.11
C LYS A 168 53.90 25.98 18.54
N GLU A 169 55.20 25.78 18.68
CA GLU A 169 55.85 25.77 19.98
C GLU A 169 55.87 27.17 20.62
N GLN A 170 55.96 27.22 21.96
CA GLN A 170 55.99 28.48 22.72
C GLN A 170 57.15 29.41 22.36
N ASN A 171 58.20 28.89 21.72
CA ASN A 171 59.36 29.64 21.21
C ASN A 171 59.12 30.23 19.79
N GLY A 172 57.96 29.98 19.18
CA GLY A 172 57.61 30.39 17.82
C GLY A 172 58.14 29.48 16.70
N GLN A 173 58.76 28.34 17.02
CA GLN A 173 59.10 27.31 16.04
C GLN A 173 57.87 26.49 15.68
N GLU A 174 57.79 26.06 14.42
CA GLU A 174 56.71 25.21 13.92
C GLU A 174 57.26 23.81 13.63
N THR A 175 56.56 22.80 14.14
CA THR A 175 56.88 21.38 13.92
C THR A 175 55.73 20.74 13.17
N THR A 176 56.01 20.14 12.02
CA THR A 176 55.01 19.47 11.18
C THR A 176 55.15 17.96 11.28
N ALA A 177 54.02 17.26 11.41
CA ALA A 177 53.94 15.82 11.31
C ALA A 177 52.88 15.42 10.28
N THR A 178 52.94 14.17 9.82
CA THR A 178 52.06 13.66 8.77
C THR A 178 51.60 12.27 9.13
N ALA A 179 50.30 12.08 9.25
CA ALA A 179 49.68 10.79 9.47
C ALA A 179 48.83 10.40 8.26
N THR A 180 48.75 9.10 7.98
CA THR A 180 47.96 8.56 6.87
C THR A 180 47.04 7.43 7.32
N SER A 181 45.89 7.29 6.67
CA SER A 181 44.94 6.22 6.95
C SER A 181 44.24 5.72 5.69
N GLN A 182 43.85 4.45 5.70
CA GLN A 182 42.98 3.86 4.69
C GLN A 182 41.59 3.64 5.29
N PHE A 183 40.64 4.49 4.92
CA PHE A 183 39.24 4.36 5.30
C PHE A 183 38.50 3.58 4.21
N CYS A 184 37.77 2.52 4.58
CA CYS A 184 37.01 1.70 3.67
C CYS A 184 35.50 1.92 3.88
N TYR A 185 34.77 2.06 2.78
CA TYR A 185 33.30 2.11 2.76
C TYR A 185 32.79 1.13 1.71
N GLU A 186 32.01 0.13 2.11
CA GLU A 186 31.40 -0.84 1.22
C GLU A 186 29.92 -0.53 1.02
N ILE A 187 29.45 -0.59 -0.22
CA ILE A 187 28.05 -0.36 -0.61
C ILE A 187 27.55 -1.59 -1.33
N GLN A 188 26.51 -2.20 -0.79
CA GLN A 188 25.84 -3.34 -1.41
C GLN A 188 24.43 -2.96 -1.84
N TRP A 189 24.09 -3.24 -3.09
CA TRP A 189 22.76 -3.05 -3.63
C TRP A 189 22.23 -4.29 -4.33
N ASN A 190 20.91 -4.37 -4.40
CA ASN A 190 20.18 -5.42 -5.08
C ASN A 190 19.36 -4.78 -6.21
N ASP A 191 19.16 -5.50 -7.30
CA ASP A 191 18.08 -5.15 -8.21
C ASP A 191 16.75 -5.26 -7.43
N VAL A 192 15.90 -4.24 -7.55
CA VAL A 192 14.49 -4.30 -7.13
C VAL A 192 13.88 -5.47 -7.86
N ASP A 193 13.19 -6.33 -7.12
CA ASP A 193 12.55 -7.52 -7.65
C ASP A 193 11.31 -7.16 -8.48
N VAL A 194 11.56 -6.60 -9.68
CA VAL A 194 10.62 -6.39 -10.78
C VAL A 194 9.82 -7.65 -11.07
N ALA A 195 10.47 -8.82 -10.92
CA ALA A 195 9.83 -10.10 -11.13
C ALA A 195 8.78 -10.38 -10.04
N ASN A 196 9.00 -10.00 -8.79
CA ASN A 196 8.02 -10.19 -7.73
C ASN A 196 6.77 -9.30 -7.91
N GLU A 197 6.95 -8.04 -8.27
CA GLU A 197 5.82 -7.12 -8.51
C GLU A 197 4.99 -7.52 -9.73
N LEU A 198 5.66 -7.97 -10.79
CA LEU A 198 5.01 -8.55 -11.96
C LEU A 198 4.32 -9.88 -11.60
N THR A 199 4.97 -10.75 -10.83
CA THR A 199 4.44 -12.07 -10.46
C THR A 199 3.21 -11.95 -9.56
N GLU A 200 3.23 -11.09 -8.55
CA GLU A 200 2.07 -10.88 -7.68
C GLU A 200 0.87 -10.39 -8.49
N LEU A 201 1.05 -9.39 -9.35
CA LEU A 201 -0.03 -8.91 -10.20
C LEU A 201 -0.47 -9.96 -11.22
N ASP A 202 0.48 -10.70 -11.81
CA ASP A 202 0.19 -11.75 -12.77
C ASP A 202 -0.61 -12.90 -12.13
N VAL A 203 -0.41 -13.19 -10.84
CA VAL A 203 -1.28 -14.09 -10.08
C VAL A 203 -2.63 -13.43 -9.80
N TRP A 204 -2.64 -12.21 -9.24
CA TRP A 204 -3.86 -11.50 -8.80
C TRP A 204 -4.88 -11.30 -9.91
N ARG A 205 -4.44 -10.91 -11.11
CA ARG A 205 -5.30 -10.56 -12.26
C ARG A 205 -6.23 -11.68 -12.75
N ASN A 206 -6.03 -12.90 -12.28
CA ASN A 206 -6.80 -14.08 -12.69
C ASN A 206 -8.08 -14.24 -11.85
N VAL A 207 -9.19 -13.74 -12.38
CA VAL A 207 -10.52 -13.77 -11.73
C VAL A 207 -11.49 -14.85 -12.26
N VAL A 208 -11.29 -15.33 -13.49
CA VAL A 208 -12.10 -16.42 -14.10
C VAL A 208 -11.24 -17.61 -14.50
N TYR A 209 -10.08 -17.35 -15.11
CA TYR A 209 -9.20 -18.38 -15.64
C TYR A 209 -8.12 -18.72 -14.62
N SER A 210 -7.89 -20.01 -14.38
CA SER A 210 -6.85 -20.45 -13.47
C SER A 210 -5.46 -20.07 -13.96
N TYR A 211 -4.60 -19.65 -13.03
CA TYR A 211 -3.17 -19.46 -13.23
C TYR A 211 -2.40 -20.58 -12.53
N ASN A 212 -1.32 -21.06 -13.16
CA ASN A 212 -0.38 -21.94 -12.49
C ASN A 212 0.56 -21.08 -11.67
N ILE A 213 0.36 -21.06 -10.35
CA ILE A 213 1.25 -20.36 -9.42
C ILE A 213 2.66 -21.00 -9.55
N PRO A 214 3.72 -20.21 -9.84
CA PRO A 214 5.09 -20.71 -9.82
C PRO A 214 5.39 -21.39 -8.47
N ASN A 215 6.05 -22.56 -8.50
CA ASN A 215 6.36 -23.32 -7.29
C ASN A 215 7.00 -22.44 -6.21
N GLY A 216 6.34 -22.32 -5.05
CA GLY A 216 6.86 -21.63 -3.86
C GLY A 216 6.36 -20.20 -3.63
N ALA A 217 5.63 -19.58 -4.58
CA ALA A 217 4.99 -18.29 -4.35
C ALA A 217 3.67 -18.45 -3.56
N LEU A 218 3.52 -17.72 -2.46
CA LEU A 218 2.32 -17.76 -1.59
C LEU A 218 1.30 -16.65 -1.93
N TYR A 219 1.09 -16.38 -3.22
CA TYR A 219 0.11 -15.39 -3.69
C TYR A 219 -1.25 -16.00 -4.01
N LEU A 220 -2.32 -15.21 -3.85
CA LEU A 220 -3.68 -15.60 -4.23
C LEU A 220 -4.12 -14.89 -5.51
N SER A 221 -4.73 -15.65 -6.42
CA SER A 221 -5.48 -15.04 -7.52
C SER A 221 -6.79 -14.44 -7.01
N ALA A 222 -7.35 -13.45 -7.72
CA ALA A 222 -8.67 -12.90 -7.39
C ALA A 222 -9.76 -14.00 -7.37
N ASP A 223 -9.73 -14.98 -8.29
CA ASP A 223 -10.63 -16.14 -8.28
C ASP A 223 -10.54 -16.94 -6.96
N SER A 224 -9.33 -17.23 -6.52
CA SER A 224 -9.08 -18.00 -5.29
C SER A 224 -9.47 -17.21 -4.05
N TRP A 225 -9.23 -15.91 -4.05
CA TRP A 225 -9.62 -14.99 -2.99
C TRP A 225 -11.15 -14.90 -2.85
N ILE A 226 -11.89 -14.73 -3.96
CA ILE A 226 -13.36 -14.69 -3.97
C ILE A 226 -13.94 -16.05 -3.52
N LYS A 227 -13.42 -17.16 -4.04
CA LYS A 227 -13.84 -18.52 -3.61
C LYS A 227 -13.59 -18.77 -2.13
N LYS A 228 -12.53 -18.19 -1.57
CA LYS A 228 -12.25 -18.29 -0.13
C LYS A 228 -13.24 -17.48 0.70
N MET A 229 -13.63 -16.28 0.24
CA MET A 229 -14.72 -15.50 0.85
C MET A 229 -16.04 -16.28 0.86
N GLU A 230 -16.40 -16.92 -0.26
CA GLU A 230 -17.58 -17.79 -0.39
C GLU A 230 -17.48 -19.04 0.50
N ALA A 231 -16.31 -19.68 0.57
CA ALA A 231 -16.07 -20.81 1.45
C ALA A 231 -16.22 -20.43 2.93
N VAL A 232 -15.79 -19.23 3.34
CA VAL A 232 -16.01 -18.70 4.71
C VAL A 232 -17.50 -18.45 4.96
N TYR A 233 -18.22 -17.89 3.99
CA TYR A 233 -19.66 -17.65 4.07
C TYR A 233 -20.46 -18.95 4.26
N HIS A 234 -20.15 -20.01 3.49
CA HIS A 234 -20.83 -21.31 3.57
C HIS A 234 -20.26 -22.28 4.62
N TYR A 235 -19.25 -21.88 5.39
CA TYR A 235 -18.56 -22.82 6.29
C TYR A 235 -19.46 -23.35 7.42
N ASN A 236 -20.50 -22.60 7.83
CA ASN A 236 -21.44 -23.02 8.87
C ASN A 236 -22.83 -23.32 8.29
N SER A 237 -23.33 -24.53 8.53
CA SER A 237 -24.64 -25.00 8.04
C SER A 237 -25.80 -24.78 9.02
N LYS A 238 -25.55 -24.32 10.25
CA LYS A 238 -26.59 -24.15 11.29
C LYS A 238 -26.56 -22.75 11.90
N PRO A 239 -27.37 -21.81 11.38
CA PRO A 239 -27.45 -20.46 11.94
C PRO A 239 -28.10 -20.45 13.32
N SER A 240 -27.59 -19.59 14.20
CA SER A 240 -28.23 -19.19 15.44
C SER A 240 -29.05 -17.93 15.23
N GLN A 241 -30.20 -17.82 15.90
CA GLN A 241 -31.02 -16.62 15.86
C GLN A 241 -30.51 -15.58 16.87
N PHE A 242 -30.58 -14.29 16.49
CA PHE A 242 -30.33 -13.19 17.42
C PHE A 242 -31.54 -13.00 18.34
N ASP A 243 -31.33 -12.95 19.67
CA ASP A 243 -32.40 -12.58 20.61
C ASP A 243 -32.63 -11.06 20.58
N TYR A 244 -33.33 -10.63 19.54
CA TYR A 244 -33.64 -9.23 19.34
C TYR A 244 -34.56 -8.68 20.44
N ILE A 245 -35.46 -9.49 21.01
CA ILE A 245 -36.39 -9.05 22.06
C ILE A 245 -35.64 -8.78 23.36
N GLY A 246 -34.72 -9.66 23.75
CA GLY A 246 -33.88 -9.53 24.94
C GLY A 246 -32.70 -8.57 24.79
N PHE A 247 -32.36 -8.15 23.56
CA PHE A 247 -31.28 -7.20 23.30
C PHE A 247 -31.53 -5.84 23.98
N ASP A 248 -30.67 -5.49 24.94
CA ASP A 248 -30.56 -4.15 25.51
C ASP A 248 -29.58 -3.34 24.67
N ASN A 249 -30.10 -2.36 23.95
CA ASN A 249 -29.34 -1.55 23.02
C ASN A 249 -28.51 -0.43 23.65
N GLN A 250 -28.64 -0.22 24.97
CA GLN A 250 -27.93 0.81 25.73
C GLN A 250 -26.59 0.34 26.31
N HIS A 251 -26.40 -0.97 26.47
CA HIS A 251 -25.20 -1.56 27.07
C HIS A 251 -24.43 -2.45 26.09
N PRO A 252 -23.10 -2.55 26.22
CA PRO A 252 -22.30 -3.44 25.38
C PRO A 252 -22.85 -4.87 25.42
N HIS A 253 -23.11 -5.42 24.24
CA HIS A 253 -23.70 -6.74 24.08
C HIS A 253 -22.80 -7.61 23.20
N VAL A 254 -22.60 -8.85 23.62
CA VAL A 254 -21.88 -9.87 22.85
C VAL A 254 -22.86 -10.97 22.51
N ALA A 255 -23.14 -11.14 21.22
CA ALA A 255 -24.06 -12.12 20.70
C ALA A 255 -23.34 -13.22 19.92
N GLY A 256 -24.06 -14.33 19.74
CA GLY A 256 -23.54 -15.54 19.14
C GLY A 256 -22.58 -16.29 20.07
N TYR A 257 -22.45 -17.58 19.83
CA TYR A 257 -21.40 -18.37 20.45
C TYR A 257 -20.10 -18.18 19.67
N MET A 258 -18.95 -18.51 20.28
CA MET A 258 -17.85 -19.01 19.44
C MET A 258 -18.50 -20.12 18.62
N ASN A 259 -18.53 -20.01 17.27
CA ASN A 259 -19.09 -20.98 16.31
C ASN A 259 -20.51 -20.73 15.82
N GLY A 260 -21.11 -19.59 16.15
CA GLY A 260 -22.37 -19.18 15.55
C GLY A 260 -22.13 -18.34 14.31
N GLN A 261 -22.87 -18.61 13.24
CA GLN A 261 -23.34 -17.51 12.41
C GLN A 261 -24.66 -17.02 13.00
N VAL A 262 -24.81 -15.71 13.11
CA VAL A 262 -26.08 -15.11 13.47
C VAL A 262 -26.75 -14.61 12.20
N VAL A 263 -27.98 -15.07 11.93
CA VAL A 263 -28.76 -14.64 10.75
C VAL A 263 -29.84 -13.66 11.19
N ASP A 264 -30.18 -12.75 10.30
CA ASP A 264 -31.13 -11.64 10.50
C ASP A 264 -32.62 -11.99 10.58
N ILE A 265 -32.99 -13.22 10.93
CA ILE A 265 -34.40 -13.61 11.06
C ILE A 265 -34.75 -13.94 12.52
N THR A 266 -35.77 -13.25 13.02
CA THR A 266 -36.62 -13.71 14.13
C THR A 266 -38.06 -13.79 13.62
N ASP A 267 -38.70 -14.96 13.70
CA ASP A 267 -40.12 -15.17 13.37
C ASP A 267 -40.59 -14.62 11.99
N GLY A 268 -39.73 -14.67 10.97
CA GLY A 268 -40.05 -14.20 9.62
C GLY A 268 -40.00 -12.68 9.41
N ARG A 269 -39.37 -11.92 10.34
CA ARG A 269 -39.13 -10.47 10.21
C ARG A 269 -37.63 -10.15 10.30
N VAL A 270 -37.22 -9.09 9.59
CA VAL A 270 -35.84 -8.57 9.51
C VAL A 270 -35.43 -7.91 10.82
N LEU A 271 -34.15 -8.01 11.20
CA LEU A 271 -33.58 -7.23 12.30
C LEU A 271 -33.58 -5.72 11.98
N ASP A 272 -34.44 -4.96 12.66
CA ASP A 272 -34.52 -3.49 12.51
C ASP A 272 -33.65 -2.79 13.59
N PHE A 273 -32.43 -2.43 13.26
CA PHE A 273 -31.56 -1.60 14.13
C PHE A 273 -31.67 -0.11 13.81
N SER A 274 -32.78 0.35 13.22
CA SER A 274 -33.03 1.76 12.95
C SER A 274 -33.70 2.48 14.12
N THR A 275 -33.97 3.78 13.94
CA THR A 275 -34.75 4.60 14.89
C THR A 275 -36.16 4.06 15.17
N SER A 276 -36.81 3.35 14.23
CA SER A 276 -38.14 2.73 14.47
C SER A 276 -38.07 1.43 15.26
N GLY A 277 -36.91 0.77 15.28
CA GLY A 277 -36.65 -0.47 15.99
C GLY A 277 -35.78 -0.26 17.23
N LYS A 278 -34.70 -1.03 17.33
CA LYS A 278 -33.71 -1.01 18.41
C LYS A 278 -32.37 -0.49 17.90
N LYS A 279 -32.32 0.82 17.67
CA LYS A 279 -31.10 1.56 17.35
C LYS A 279 -29.92 1.19 18.25
N ILE A 280 -28.71 1.07 17.71
CA ILE A 280 -27.50 0.67 18.45
C ILE A 280 -26.91 1.89 19.17
N TYR A 281 -26.92 1.93 20.50
CA TYR A 281 -26.30 3.03 21.27
C TYR A 281 -24.87 2.72 21.72
N SER A 282 -24.54 1.44 21.91
CA SER A 282 -23.23 0.97 22.39
C SER A 282 -22.62 -0.11 21.48
N SER A 283 -21.60 -0.85 21.94
CA SER A 283 -20.97 -1.92 21.15
C SER A 283 -21.87 -3.16 21.06
N LEU A 284 -22.21 -3.59 19.85
CA LEU A 284 -22.79 -4.88 19.53
C LEU A 284 -21.73 -5.75 18.83
N SER A 285 -21.29 -6.80 19.49
CA SER A 285 -20.21 -7.67 18.99
C SER A 285 -20.71 -9.09 18.75
N PHE A 286 -20.29 -9.70 17.65
CA PHE A 286 -20.57 -11.08 17.29
C PHE A 286 -19.30 -11.91 17.36
N ARG A 287 -19.31 -12.98 18.16
CA ARG A 287 -18.16 -13.90 18.31
C ARG A 287 -17.83 -14.67 17.03
N GLY A 288 -18.75 -14.71 16.08
CA GLY A 288 -18.59 -15.33 14.77
C GLY A 288 -18.95 -14.40 13.63
N SER A 289 -19.71 -14.91 12.65
CA SER A 289 -20.21 -14.14 11.51
C SER A 289 -21.59 -13.55 11.78
N LEU A 290 -21.87 -12.38 11.21
CA LEU A 290 -23.22 -11.82 11.12
C LEU A 290 -23.65 -11.84 9.65
N LEU A 291 -24.78 -12.48 9.36
CA LEU A 291 -25.34 -12.56 8.02
C LEU A 291 -26.69 -11.83 8.00
N LEU A 292 -26.73 -10.67 7.36
CA LEU A 292 -27.95 -9.94 7.06
C LEU A 292 -28.35 -10.29 5.63
N GLU A 293 -29.44 -11.03 5.43
CA GLU A 293 -29.84 -11.56 4.12
C GLU A 293 -31.20 -11.08 3.64
N ASN A 294 -32.07 -10.65 4.54
CA ASN A 294 -33.46 -10.30 4.30
C ASN A 294 -33.70 -8.79 4.32
N GLY A 295 -32.79 -8.02 4.93
CA GLY A 295 -32.74 -6.56 4.84
C GLY A 295 -31.67 -5.97 5.76
N ILE A 296 -31.18 -4.78 5.42
CA ILE A 296 -30.10 -4.12 6.15
C ILE A 296 -30.59 -2.74 6.62
N GLN A 297 -31.04 -2.63 7.86
CA GLN A 297 -31.46 -1.36 8.44
C GLN A 297 -30.71 -1.15 9.76
N ILE A 298 -29.57 -0.46 9.69
CA ILE A 298 -28.69 -0.29 10.85
C ILE A 298 -28.40 1.18 11.10
N GLU A 299 -28.66 1.61 12.33
CA GLU A 299 -28.41 2.97 12.77
C GLU A 299 -27.70 2.98 14.12
N GLY A 300 -26.64 3.78 14.25
CA GLY A 300 -26.03 4.14 15.52
C GLY A 300 -26.43 5.54 16.01
N ASP A 301 -26.34 5.81 17.31
CA ASP A 301 -26.70 7.14 17.89
C ASP A 301 -25.52 8.00 18.37
N HIS A 302 -24.33 7.42 18.53
CA HIS A 302 -23.22 8.09 19.21
C HIS A 302 -21.86 7.67 18.66
N GLU A 303 -20.82 8.46 18.92
CA GLU A 303 -19.41 8.16 18.57
C GLU A 303 -18.89 6.81 19.12
N MET A 304 -19.61 6.20 20.07
CA MET A 304 -19.27 4.89 20.65
C MET A 304 -20.08 3.71 20.10
N ALA A 305 -21.06 3.95 19.22
CA ALA A 305 -21.87 2.90 18.62
C ALA A 305 -21.01 2.09 17.65
N ARG A 306 -20.89 0.78 17.92
CA ARG A 306 -20.00 -0.12 17.18
C ARG A 306 -20.69 -1.43 16.86
N LEU A 307 -20.53 -1.90 15.62
CA LEU A 307 -20.89 -3.25 15.21
C LEU A 307 -19.60 -4.02 14.90
N LYS A 308 -19.36 -5.13 15.60
CA LYS A 308 -18.14 -5.92 15.42
C LYS A 308 -18.46 -7.37 15.09
N THR A 309 -17.76 -7.95 14.13
CA THR A 309 -17.83 -9.38 13.82
C THR A 309 -16.41 -9.96 13.77
N ASN A 310 -16.15 -11.02 14.54
CA ASN A 310 -14.84 -11.66 14.58
C ASN A 310 -14.52 -12.50 13.32
N ASN A 311 -15.48 -12.69 12.41
CA ASN A 311 -15.28 -13.40 11.15
C ASN A 311 -15.84 -12.59 9.96
N LEU A 312 -16.96 -13.04 9.37
CA LEU A 312 -17.55 -12.44 8.18
C LEU A 312 -18.75 -11.54 8.55
N LEU A 313 -18.84 -10.38 7.91
CA LEU A 313 -20.07 -9.59 7.83
C LEU A 313 -20.68 -9.76 6.43
N ALA A 314 -21.78 -10.50 6.30
CA ALA A 314 -22.50 -10.60 5.03
C ALA A 314 -23.68 -9.63 5.02
N LEU A 315 -23.74 -8.83 3.95
CA LEU A 315 -24.74 -7.80 3.70
C LEU A 315 -25.41 -8.12 2.37
N ARG A 316 -26.46 -8.93 2.43
CA ARG A 316 -27.23 -9.39 1.28
C ARG A 316 -28.68 -8.90 1.41
N THR A 317 -29.36 -8.77 0.28
CA THR A 317 -30.78 -8.41 0.27
C THR A 317 -31.57 -9.32 -0.63
N LYS A 318 -32.54 -10.02 -0.04
CA LYS A 318 -33.56 -10.82 -0.75
C LYS A 318 -34.86 -10.04 -1.00
N ASN A 319 -35.06 -8.92 -0.29
CA ASN A 319 -36.27 -8.10 -0.37
C ASN A 319 -35.97 -6.70 -0.94
N HIS A 320 -36.99 -6.00 -1.44
CA HIS A 320 -36.89 -4.64 -1.99
C HIS A 320 -36.96 -3.52 -0.92
N GLU A 321 -36.60 -3.81 0.33
CA GLU A 321 -36.63 -2.80 1.39
C GLU A 321 -35.45 -1.82 1.27
N LYS A 322 -35.58 -0.66 1.92
CA LYS A 322 -34.49 0.32 2.00
C LYS A 322 -33.33 -0.28 2.79
N ASN A 323 -32.17 -0.43 2.17
CA ASN A 323 -30.97 -0.89 2.85
C ASN A 323 -30.02 0.26 3.16
N PHE A 324 -29.73 0.47 4.44
CA PHE A 324 -28.81 1.49 4.89
C PHE A 324 -28.08 1.11 6.17
N ILE A 325 -26.90 1.68 6.32
CA ILE A 325 -26.13 1.73 7.54
C ILE A 325 -25.78 3.21 7.78
N LYS A 326 -26.05 3.75 8.96
CA LYS A 326 -25.67 5.13 9.25
C LYS A 326 -25.19 5.36 10.67
N LYS A 327 -24.29 6.33 10.83
CA LYS A 327 -23.76 6.80 12.13
C LYS A 327 -23.21 5.68 12.99
N LEU A 328 -22.40 4.80 12.39
CA LEU A 328 -21.96 3.57 13.03
C LEU A 328 -20.53 3.21 12.61
N ASP A 329 -19.73 2.78 13.58
CA ASP A 329 -18.45 2.14 13.35
C ASP A 329 -18.63 0.64 13.15
N ILE A 330 -18.15 0.09 12.04
CA ILE A 330 -18.23 -1.32 11.68
C ILE A 330 -16.83 -1.90 11.61
N GLN A 331 -16.64 -3.07 12.25
CA GLN A 331 -15.40 -3.83 12.17
C GLN A 331 -15.70 -5.29 11.80
N ALA A 332 -15.16 -5.76 10.67
CA ALA A 332 -15.30 -7.14 10.22
C ALA A 332 -13.94 -7.81 10.01
N ALA A 333 -13.61 -8.75 10.89
CA ALA A 333 -12.22 -9.18 11.07
C ALA A 333 -11.65 -10.08 9.96
N SER A 334 -12.45 -10.93 9.32
CA SER A 334 -11.99 -11.79 8.22
C SER A 334 -12.45 -11.30 6.86
N GLY A 335 -13.56 -10.56 6.80
CA GLY A 335 -14.01 -9.92 5.57
C GLY A 335 -15.47 -9.47 5.62
N SER A 336 -15.87 -8.75 4.59
CA SER A 336 -17.24 -8.34 4.34
C SER A 336 -17.67 -8.77 2.94
N TYR A 337 -18.84 -9.38 2.85
CA TYR A 337 -19.42 -9.83 1.59
C TYR A 337 -20.74 -9.11 1.35
N ILE A 338 -20.77 -8.26 0.33
CA ILE A 338 -21.94 -7.50 -0.08
C ILE A 338 -22.48 -8.13 -1.36
N ASP A 339 -23.73 -8.56 -1.35
CA ASP A 339 -24.40 -9.19 -2.49
C ASP A 339 -25.82 -8.66 -2.63
N LEU A 340 -25.99 -7.66 -3.50
CA LEU A 340 -27.28 -6.99 -3.71
C LEU A 340 -27.99 -7.68 -4.88
N ASN A 341 -28.87 -8.63 -4.59
CA ASN A 341 -29.65 -9.31 -5.63
C ASN A 341 -30.84 -8.43 -6.08
N GLY A 342 -31.17 -8.46 -7.36
CA GLY A 342 -32.34 -7.80 -7.95
C GLY A 342 -32.11 -6.40 -8.53
N GLN A 343 -33.08 -5.97 -9.34
CA GLN A 343 -32.95 -4.87 -10.30
C GLN A 343 -32.88 -3.45 -9.69
N GLU A 344 -33.22 -3.23 -8.41
CA GLU A 344 -33.22 -1.87 -7.79
C GLU A 344 -32.57 -1.80 -6.41
N SER A 345 -31.81 -2.83 -6.03
CA SER A 345 -31.26 -2.95 -4.67
C SER A 345 -30.01 -2.09 -4.50
N TYR A 346 -30.04 -1.13 -3.57
CA TYR A 346 -28.86 -0.39 -3.12
C TYR A 346 -28.55 -0.68 -1.66
N LEU A 347 -27.31 -0.45 -1.23
CA LEU A 347 -26.91 -0.32 0.17
C LEU A 347 -26.27 1.06 0.38
N ALA A 348 -26.91 1.91 1.18
CA ALA A 348 -26.37 3.24 1.50
C ALA A 348 -25.62 3.25 2.83
N MET A 349 -24.38 3.73 2.83
CA MET A 349 -23.56 3.91 4.03
C MET A 349 -23.26 5.40 4.26
N ILE A 350 -23.77 5.97 5.35
CA ILE A 350 -23.70 7.42 5.65
C ILE A 350 -23.12 7.64 7.05
N ASP A 351 -22.10 8.48 7.17
CA ASP A 351 -21.43 8.81 8.44
C ASP A 351 -20.90 7.54 9.14
N THR A 352 -20.25 6.66 8.39
CA THR A 352 -19.76 5.36 8.89
C THR A 352 -18.25 5.26 8.82
N ALA A 353 -17.62 4.69 9.85
CA ALA A 353 -16.28 4.09 9.71
C ALA A 353 -16.46 2.59 9.47
N PHE A 354 -15.94 2.07 8.36
CA PHE A 354 -16.07 0.66 8.00
C PHE A 354 -14.67 0.07 7.79
N ASP A 355 -14.23 -0.72 8.78
CA ASP A 355 -12.94 -1.39 8.79
C ASP A 355 -13.14 -2.90 8.52
N THR A 356 -12.51 -3.45 7.48
CA THR A 356 -12.61 -4.88 7.16
C THR A 356 -11.34 -5.46 6.54
N SER A 357 -11.01 -6.73 6.80
CA SER A 357 -9.81 -7.38 6.22
C SER A 357 -9.94 -7.75 4.74
N GLY A 358 -11.15 -7.67 4.19
CA GLY A 358 -11.42 -7.95 2.80
C GLY A 358 -12.83 -7.51 2.43
N LEU A 359 -13.02 -6.98 1.23
CA LEU A 359 -14.33 -6.49 0.79
C LEU A 359 -14.67 -7.03 -0.59
N LEU A 360 -15.70 -7.88 -0.66
CA LEU A 360 -16.30 -8.32 -1.91
C LEU A 360 -17.63 -7.60 -2.11
N ILE A 361 -17.73 -6.81 -3.18
CA ILE A 361 -18.99 -6.22 -3.62
C ILE A 361 -19.38 -6.93 -4.91
N ASN A 362 -20.39 -7.78 -4.80
CA ASN A 362 -20.98 -8.50 -5.90
C ASN A 362 -22.39 -7.92 -6.15
N HIS A 363 -22.72 -7.69 -7.41
CA HIS A 363 -24.07 -7.32 -7.79
C HIS A 363 -24.45 -8.13 -9.02
N THR A 364 -25.69 -8.61 -9.04
CA THR A 364 -26.23 -9.44 -10.14
C THR A 364 -27.32 -8.68 -10.88
N PRO A 365 -26.99 -7.61 -11.61
CA PRO A 365 -27.94 -6.95 -12.49
C PRO A 365 -28.19 -7.83 -13.73
N MET A 366 -29.42 -7.82 -14.24
CA MET A 366 -29.69 -8.35 -15.58
C MET A 366 -29.18 -7.33 -16.61
N LYS A 367 -28.43 -7.75 -17.64
CA LYS A 367 -27.78 -6.89 -18.66
C LYS A 367 -28.68 -5.83 -19.33
N ASN A 368 -30.00 -6.02 -19.30
CA ASN A 368 -30.99 -5.11 -19.91
C ASN A 368 -31.72 -4.22 -18.91
N ASP A 369 -31.47 -4.35 -17.61
CA ASP A 369 -32.02 -3.42 -16.64
C ASP A 369 -31.06 -2.28 -16.34
N LYS A 370 -31.58 -1.06 -16.51
CA LYS A 370 -30.84 0.19 -16.32
C LYS A 370 -31.15 0.82 -14.96
N SER A 371 -32.00 0.23 -14.15
CA SER A 371 -32.20 0.68 -12.77
C SER A 371 -30.93 0.36 -11.96
N THR A 372 -30.18 1.41 -11.60
CA THR A 372 -28.87 1.30 -10.96
C THR A 372 -29.01 1.05 -9.47
N GLY A 373 -29.10 -0.22 -9.07
CA GLY A 373 -28.74 -0.69 -7.72
C GLY A 373 -27.21 -0.67 -7.52
N GLY A 374 -26.75 -0.67 -6.26
CA GLY A 374 -25.30 -0.63 -5.95
C GLY A 374 -24.93 -0.25 -4.51
N PHE A 375 -23.63 -0.17 -4.26
CA PHE A 375 -23.08 0.31 -3.00
C PHE A 375 -22.89 1.83 -3.04
N LEU A 376 -23.58 2.55 -2.15
CA LEU A 376 -23.60 4.01 -2.09
C LEU A 376 -22.90 4.47 -0.82
N PHE A 377 -21.66 4.95 -0.94
CA PHE A 377 -20.85 5.46 0.16
C PHE A 377 -20.99 6.98 0.26
N GLY A 378 -21.91 7.44 1.11
CA GLY A 378 -22.29 8.85 1.18
C GLY A 378 -21.36 9.72 2.02
N SER A 379 -20.79 9.20 3.11
CA SER A 379 -19.82 9.90 3.98
C SER A 379 -19.14 8.94 4.95
N GLY A 380 -17.90 9.24 5.33
CA GLY A 380 -17.13 8.51 6.34
C GLY A 380 -15.82 7.91 5.83
N LYS A 381 -15.39 6.82 6.46
CA LYS A 381 -14.13 6.13 6.13
C LYS A 381 -14.38 4.66 5.82
N LEU A 382 -13.82 4.15 4.73
CA LEU A 382 -13.79 2.74 4.37
C LEU A 382 -12.32 2.30 4.33
N HIS A 383 -11.91 1.44 5.25
CA HIS A 383 -10.57 0.86 5.27
C HIS A 383 -10.64 -0.65 5.07
N VAL A 384 -10.01 -1.11 4.00
CA VAL A 384 -9.84 -2.52 3.70
C VAL A 384 -8.40 -2.90 4.07
N GLN A 385 -8.21 -3.37 5.30
CA GLN A 385 -6.91 -3.63 5.92
C GLN A 385 -7.00 -4.75 6.95
N LEU A 386 -5.89 -5.44 7.23
CA LEU A 386 -5.83 -6.49 8.24
C LEU A 386 -6.39 -5.99 9.59
N GLN A 387 -7.41 -6.68 10.08
CA GLN A 387 -8.05 -6.37 11.35
C GLN A 387 -7.47 -7.24 12.46
N HIS A 388 -6.79 -6.60 13.41
CA HIS A 388 -6.34 -7.28 14.62
C HIS A 388 -7.52 -7.45 15.60
N THR A 389 -7.82 -8.70 15.96
CA THR A 389 -8.78 -9.02 17.02
C THR A 389 -8.04 -9.34 18.32
N ASN A 390 -8.57 -8.86 19.45
CA ASN A 390 -8.00 -9.18 20.77
C ASN A 390 -8.22 -10.65 21.16
N GLU A 391 -9.21 -11.30 20.56
CA GLU A 391 -9.49 -12.73 20.75
C GLU A 391 -9.14 -13.48 19.45
N PRO A 392 -8.32 -14.54 19.52
CA PRO A 392 -7.99 -15.34 18.35
C PRO A 392 -9.25 -16.08 17.86
N PHE A 393 -9.61 -15.84 16.60
CA PHE A 393 -10.67 -16.57 15.92
C PHE A 393 -10.22 -18.00 15.60
N SER A 394 -11.14 -18.98 15.65
CA SER A 394 -10.84 -20.38 15.33
C SER A 394 -11.97 -21.05 14.55
N PHE A 395 -11.64 -21.53 13.34
CA PHE A 395 -12.53 -22.34 12.50
C PHE A 395 -12.74 -23.76 13.03
N ALA A 396 -11.85 -24.29 13.87
CA ALA A 396 -11.98 -25.65 14.42
C ALA A 396 -13.28 -25.84 15.19
N ASN A 397 -13.80 -24.74 15.69
CA ASN A 397 -15.00 -24.72 16.49
C ASN A 397 -16.27 -24.53 15.58
N TYR A 398 -16.14 -24.02 14.35
CA TYR A 398 -17.24 -23.87 13.35
C TYR A 398 -17.69 -25.18 12.66
N LEU A 399 -17.00 -26.30 12.89
CA LEU A 399 -17.25 -27.58 12.22
C LEU A 399 -18.65 -28.15 12.54
N SER A 400 -19.55 -28.16 11.56
CA SER A 400 -20.78 -28.97 11.65
C SER A 400 -20.53 -30.44 11.26
N HIS A 401 -19.54 -30.70 10.39
CA HIS A 401 -19.21 -32.02 9.83
C HIS A 401 -17.70 -32.28 9.82
N ALA A 402 -17.27 -33.44 10.31
CA ALA A 402 -15.86 -33.82 10.48
C ALA A 402 -15.03 -33.89 9.17
N LEU A 403 -15.66 -33.78 7.99
CA LEU A 403 -15.02 -33.91 6.68
C LEU A 403 -14.84 -32.58 5.94
N GLN A 404 -15.39 -31.46 6.44
CA GLN A 404 -15.28 -30.16 5.76
C GLN A 404 -13.93 -29.51 6.10
N LYS A 405 -13.09 -29.25 5.09
CA LYS A 405 -11.79 -28.59 5.27
C LYS A 405 -12.00 -27.14 5.72
N SER A 406 -11.21 -26.72 6.71
CA SER A 406 -11.16 -25.32 7.17
C SER A 406 -10.79 -24.38 6.00
N PRO A 407 -11.44 -23.21 5.87
CA PRO A 407 -11.05 -22.20 4.89
C PRO A 407 -9.73 -21.50 5.25
N GLN A 408 -9.28 -21.61 6.51
CA GLN A 408 -7.96 -21.20 6.96
C GLN A 408 -6.92 -22.27 6.58
N ASP A 409 -6.16 -21.98 5.54
CA ASP A 409 -5.06 -22.77 4.99
C ASP A 409 -3.75 -21.93 4.91
N GLU A 410 -2.74 -22.42 4.18
CA GLU A 410 -1.46 -21.72 4.01
C GLU A 410 -1.57 -20.32 3.36
N TYR A 411 -2.66 -20.03 2.63
CA TYR A 411 -2.90 -18.75 1.98
C TYR A 411 -3.77 -17.80 2.82
N TRP A 412 -4.08 -18.15 4.07
CA TRP A 412 -4.97 -17.34 4.91
C TRP A 412 -4.44 -15.92 5.18
N ASN A 413 -3.12 -15.77 5.35
CA ASN A 413 -2.53 -14.45 5.55
C ASN A 413 -2.66 -13.56 4.30
N GLU A 414 -2.49 -14.15 3.12
CA GLU A 414 -2.68 -13.45 1.85
C GLU A 414 -4.15 -13.05 1.63
N PHE A 415 -5.08 -13.90 2.07
CA PHE A 415 -6.51 -13.58 2.06
C PHE A 415 -6.86 -12.35 2.92
N LEU A 416 -6.20 -12.20 4.07
CA LEU A 416 -6.43 -11.11 5.03
C LEU A 416 -5.64 -9.82 4.74
N LYS A 417 -4.92 -9.73 3.61
CA LYS A 417 -4.07 -8.58 3.25
C LYS A 417 -4.82 -7.24 3.11
N GLY A 418 -6.15 -7.24 3.16
CA GLY A 418 -6.95 -6.03 2.93
C GLY A 418 -7.38 -5.85 1.48
N SER A 419 -7.70 -6.93 0.77
CA SER A 419 -8.05 -6.86 -0.66
C SER A 419 -9.52 -6.51 -0.90
N MET A 420 -9.79 -5.75 -1.95
CA MET A 420 -11.13 -5.31 -2.37
C MET A 420 -11.43 -5.75 -3.80
N VAL A 421 -12.59 -6.36 -4.02
CA VAL A 421 -13.09 -6.75 -5.34
C VAL A 421 -14.48 -6.17 -5.58
N ILE A 422 -14.64 -5.45 -6.69
CA ILE A 422 -15.92 -5.00 -7.22
C ILE A 422 -16.23 -5.87 -8.45
N ALA A 423 -17.24 -6.73 -8.34
CA ALA A 423 -17.60 -7.76 -9.30
C ALA A 423 -19.01 -7.53 -9.85
N SER A 424 -19.10 -7.18 -11.14
CA SER A 424 -20.34 -6.82 -11.84
C SER A 424 -21.23 -5.81 -11.07
N ALA A 425 -20.62 -4.84 -10.39
CA ALA A 425 -21.30 -3.98 -9.42
C ALA A 425 -21.04 -2.48 -9.59
N ASN A 426 -22.01 -1.69 -9.13
CA ASN A 426 -21.89 -0.25 -9.02
C ASN A 426 -21.40 0.13 -7.62
N PHE A 427 -20.29 0.85 -7.56
CA PHE A 427 -19.78 1.52 -6.37
C PHE A 427 -19.81 3.03 -6.61
N TYR A 428 -20.55 3.76 -5.79
CA TYR A 428 -20.63 5.21 -5.85
C TYR A 428 -20.22 5.80 -4.51
N ALA A 429 -19.16 6.60 -4.49
CA ALA A 429 -18.79 7.43 -3.35
C ALA A 429 -19.01 8.90 -3.71
N GLY A 430 -20.01 9.53 -3.09
CA GLY A 430 -20.42 10.89 -3.44
C GLY A 430 -21.58 11.40 -2.60
N PRO A 431 -22.10 12.60 -2.89
CA PRO A 431 -23.34 13.07 -2.28
C PRO A 431 -24.49 12.14 -2.65
N VAL A 432 -25.25 11.71 -1.65
CA VAL A 432 -26.38 10.77 -1.78
C VAL A 432 -27.65 11.49 -1.33
N SER A 433 -28.75 11.35 -2.06
CA SER A 433 -30.07 11.85 -1.63
C SER A 433 -31.14 10.84 -2.02
N LEU A 434 -31.44 9.92 -1.09
CA LEU A 434 -32.43 8.84 -1.32
C LEU A 434 -33.73 9.09 -0.55
N SER A 435 -33.65 9.73 0.62
CA SER A 435 -34.79 10.15 1.44
C SER A 435 -34.33 11.16 2.49
N ASP A 436 -35.25 11.81 3.21
CA ASP A 436 -34.91 12.78 4.28
C ASP A 436 -33.95 12.22 5.36
N GLN A 437 -33.88 10.89 5.51
CA GLN A 437 -33.06 10.22 6.52
C GLN A 437 -31.77 9.59 5.97
N ILE A 438 -31.60 9.55 4.65
CA ILE A 438 -30.44 8.96 3.97
C ILE A 438 -29.94 10.00 2.97
N GLN A 439 -29.16 10.95 3.49
CA GLN A 439 -28.58 12.03 2.71
C GLN A 439 -27.13 12.28 3.11
N SER A 440 -26.33 12.66 2.13
CA SER A 440 -25.00 13.23 2.33
C SER A 440 -24.77 14.37 1.36
N THR A 441 -23.94 15.34 1.76
CA THR A 441 -23.64 16.54 0.98
C THR A 441 -22.24 16.48 0.37
N VAL A 442 -21.96 17.36 -0.60
CA VAL A 442 -20.70 17.36 -1.35
C VAL A 442 -19.49 17.69 -0.46
N GLU A 443 -19.70 18.40 0.65
CA GLU A 443 -18.68 18.86 1.60
C GLU A 443 -18.26 17.80 2.61
N GLN A 444 -18.98 16.67 2.69
CA GLN A 444 -18.64 15.59 3.63
C GLN A 444 -17.47 14.75 3.12
N ASP A 445 -16.59 14.36 4.06
CA ASP A 445 -15.39 13.55 3.83
C ASP A 445 -15.77 12.11 3.46
N ARG A 446 -15.12 11.57 2.43
CA ARG A 446 -15.22 10.18 1.97
C ARG A 446 -13.82 9.66 1.69
N ARG A 447 -13.30 8.85 2.61
CA ARG A 447 -11.97 8.26 2.46
C ARG A 447 -12.04 6.77 2.28
N ILE A 448 -11.52 6.30 1.16
CA ILE A 448 -11.41 4.87 0.85
C ILE A 448 -9.93 4.50 0.84
N ARG A 449 -9.53 3.55 1.67
CA ARG A 449 -8.16 3.02 1.75
C ARG A 449 -8.19 1.51 1.59
N VAL A 450 -7.41 0.98 0.66
CA VAL A 450 -7.26 -0.45 0.42
C VAL A 450 -5.79 -0.79 0.58
N SER A 451 -5.42 -1.46 1.67
CA SER A 451 -4.03 -1.83 1.94
C SER A 451 -3.56 -2.99 1.06
N GLY A 452 -4.48 -3.89 0.69
CA GLY A 452 -4.21 -5.04 -0.16
C GLY A 452 -4.51 -4.79 -1.63
N ASN A 453 -4.89 -5.84 -2.34
CA ASN A 453 -5.07 -5.79 -3.79
C ASN A 453 -6.48 -5.31 -4.17
N PHE A 454 -6.59 -4.59 -5.28
CA PHE A 454 -7.86 -4.10 -5.83
C PHE A 454 -8.17 -4.76 -7.17
N MET A 455 -9.44 -5.12 -7.39
CA MET A 455 -9.95 -5.66 -8.65
C MET A 455 -11.27 -5.00 -9.02
N LEU A 456 -11.35 -4.44 -10.23
CA LEU A 456 -12.60 -4.02 -10.87
C LEU A 456 -12.87 -4.96 -12.04
N THR A 457 -13.91 -5.79 -11.94
CA THR A 457 -14.22 -6.81 -12.96
C THR A 457 -15.70 -6.85 -13.30
N SER A 458 -16.02 -7.23 -14.54
CA SER A 458 -17.39 -7.59 -14.94
C SER A 458 -17.68 -9.07 -14.70
N ALA A 459 -16.68 -9.85 -14.27
CA ALA A 459 -16.91 -11.20 -13.83
C ALA A 459 -17.77 -11.19 -12.56
N MET A 460 -18.71 -12.11 -12.49
CA MET A 460 -19.71 -12.15 -11.42
C MET A 460 -19.70 -13.51 -10.76
N LEU A 461 -19.89 -13.53 -9.43
CA LEU A 461 -20.24 -14.73 -8.69
C LEU A 461 -21.76 -14.92 -8.72
N GLU A 462 -22.25 -16.06 -9.22
CA GLU A 462 -23.68 -16.41 -9.18
C GLU A 462 -24.15 -16.52 -7.70
N SER A 463 -25.07 -15.67 -7.26
CA SER A 463 -25.51 -15.53 -5.84
C SER A 463 -26.10 -16.80 -5.19
N ASP A 464 -26.54 -17.78 -5.99
CA ASP A 464 -27.24 -18.99 -5.53
C ASP A 464 -26.56 -20.31 -5.94
N SER A 465 -25.37 -20.27 -6.56
CA SER A 465 -24.66 -21.50 -6.96
C SER A 465 -23.73 -21.98 -5.84
N GLU A 466 -24.14 -22.99 -5.08
CA GLU A 466 -23.22 -23.74 -4.22
C GLU A 466 -22.13 -24.36 -5.10
N GLY A 467 -20.93 -23.80 -5.07
CA GLY A 467 -19.80 -24.32 -5.83
C GLY A 467 -19.67 -23.81 -7.27
N LYS A 468 -18.88 -22.73 -7.37
CA LYS A 468 -17.88 -22.47 -8.43
C LYS A 468 -18.42 -22.20 -9.83
N ARG A 469 -18.68 -20.93 -10.13
CA ARG A 469 -18.20 -20.28 -11.36
C ARG A 469 -18.31 -18.76 -11.22
N ILE A 470 -17.17 -18.11 -11.05
CA ILE A 470 -17.03 -16.71 -11.44
C ILE A 470 -16.93 -16.73 -12.96
N SER A 471 -17.78 -15.96 -13.63
CA SER A 471 -17.90 -15.98 -15.09
C SER A 471 -18.01 -14.56 -15.62
N TYR A 472 -17.47 -14.32 -16.82
CA TYR A 472 -17.75 -13.10 -17.58
C TYR A 472 -19.10 -13.14 -18.28
N PHE A 473 -19.68 -14.32 -18.46
CA PHE A 473 -20.82 -14.55 -19.34
C PHE A 473 -22.02 -15.08 -18.58
N GLU A 474 -23.20 -14.59 -18.96
CA GLU A 474 -24.49 -15.10 -18.53
C GLU A 474 -24.69 -16.54 -19.04
N LYS A 475 -25.44 -17.34 -18.28
CA LYS A 475 -25.75 -18.73 -18.60
C LYS A 475 -26.74 -18.77 -19.79
N GLU A 476 -26.25 -19.23 -20.95
CA GLU A 476 -26.97 -19.46 -22.21
C GLU A 476 -28.18 -18.55 -22.46
N SER A 477 -27.97 -17.46 -23.20
CA SER A 477 -29.10 -16.77 -23.85
C SER A 477 -29.81 -17.76 -24.77
N THR A 478 -31.15 -17.67 -24.84
CA THR A 478 -32.01 -18.47 -25.73
C THR A 478 -31.68 -18.36 -27.24
N ARG A 479 -30.63 -17.59 -27.60
CA ARG A 479 -30.16 -17.32 -28.95
C ARG A 479 -28.80 -17.97 -29.29
N GLY A 480 -28.19 -18.73 -28.38
CA GLY A 480 -26.91 -19.41 -28.63
C GLY A 480 -25.69 -18.48 -28.67
N VAL A 481 -25.80 -17.26 -28.15
CA VAL A 481 -24.71 -16.28 -28.01
C VAL A 481 -24.49 -16.01 -26.52
N SER A 482 -23.27 -16.22 -26.03
CA SER A 482 -22.89 -15.92 -24.64
C SER A 482 -22.79 -14.41 -24.44
N ASP A 483 -23.80 -13.78 -23.84
CA ASP A 483 -23.77 -12.37 -23.49
C ASP A 483 -22.88 -12.13 -22.25
N PRO A 484 -21.99 -11.12 -22.25
CA PRO A 484 -21.24 -10.76 -21.05
C PRO A 484 -22.18 -10.21 -19.97
N ASN A 485 -21.86 -10.46 -18.71
CA ASN A 485 -22.50 -9.83 -17.56
C ASN A 485 -22.37 -8.30 -17.63
N ALA A 486 -23.18 -7.60 -16.84
CA ALA A 486 -23.09 -6.15 -16.80
C ALA A 486 -21.70 -5.67 -16.33
N PRO A 487 -21.17 -4.58 -16.90
CA PRO A 487 -19.91 -4.01 -16.45
C PRO A 487 -20.03 -3.38 -15.06
N SER A 488 -18.98 -3.50 -14.26
CA SER A 488 -18.86 -2.74 -13.01
C SER A 488 -18.64 -1.26 -13.27
N THR A 489 -19.17 -0.43 -12.38
CA THR A 489 -18.96 1.03 -12.42
C THR A 489 -18.45 1.52 -11.07
N LEU A 490 -17.28 2.15 -11.06
CA LEU A 490 -16.72 2.86 -9.91
C LEU A 490 -16.84 4.37 -10.13
N THR A 491 -17.59 5.06 -9.26
CA THR A 491 -17.75 6.51 -9.31
C THR A 491 -17.27 7.16 -8.03
N LEU A 492 -16.35 8.13 -8.15
CA LEU A 492 -15.92 9.03 -7.07
C LEU A 492 -16.38 10.45 -7.41
N ASP A 493 -17.09 11.09 -6.48
CA ASP A 493 -17.72 12.39 -6.68
C ASP A 493 -17.50 13.29 -5.46
N GLY A 494 -16.94 14.48 -5.69
CA GLY A 494 -16.79 15.54 -4.69
C GLY A 494 -15.33 15.79 -4.28
N PRO A 495 -15.00 17.02 -3.87
CA PRO A 495 -13.61 17.45 -3.63
C PRO A 495 -12.98 16.84 -2.37
N TYR A 496 -13.80 16.23 -1.50
CA TYR A 496 -13.37 15.52 -0.29
C TYR A 496 -13.58 14.01 -0.41
N THR A 497 -13.59 13.51 -1.64
CA THR A 497 -13.72 12.09 -1.96
C THR A 497 -12.41 11.57 -2.52
N ASP A 498 -11.77 10.66 -1.80
CA ASP A 498 -10.53 10.04 -2.23
C ASP A 498 -10.55 8.51 -2.09
N MET A 499 -9.83 7.86 -3.01
CA MET A 499 -9.56 6.42 -2.95
C MET A 499 -8.07 6.18 -3.16
N TYR A 500 -7.43 5.46 -2.24
CA TYR A 500 -6.04 5.03 -2.36
C TYR A 500 -5.96 3.51 -2.22
N VAL A 501 -5.21 2.89 -3.12
CA VAL A 501 -4.88 1.47 -3.10
C VAL A 501 -3.37 1.30 -2.99
N ASP A 502 -2.90 0.72 -1.89
CA ASP A 502 -1.48 0.51 -1.62
C ASP A 502 -0.95 -0.77 -2.29
N GLY A 503 -1.79 -1.81 -2.41
CA GLY A 503 -1.43 -3.07 -3.07
C GLY A 503 -1.60 -3.06 -4.59
N LYS A 504 -1.64 -4.25 -5.20
CA LYS A 504 -1.76 -4.42 -6.66
C LYS A 504 -3.17 -4.14 -7.14
N SER A 505 -3.29 -3.35 -8.19
CA SER A 505 -4.58 -3.03 -8.79
C SER A 505 -4.73 -3.69 -10.15
N PHE A 506 -5.92 -4.20 -10.46
CA PHE A 506 -6.24 -4.69 -11.79
C PHE A 506 -7.61 -4.20 -12.24
N ILE A 507 -7.65 -3.54 -13.39
CA ILE A 507 -8.88 -3.15 -14.07
C ILE A 507 -9.07 -4.12 -15.23
N ASP A 508 -10.04 -5.00 -15.07
CA ASP A 508 -10.25 -6.16 -15.92
C ASP A 508 -11.23 -5.87 -17.05
N ALA A 509 -11.17 -6.67 -18.12
CA ALA A 509 -12.13 -6.65 -19.21
C ALA A 509 -12.61 -8.08 -19.56
N PRO A 510 -13.86 -8.24 -20.00
CA PRO A 510 -14.38 -9.54 -20.39
C PRO A 510 -13.60 -10.10 -21.58
N LYS A 511 -13.25 -11.38 -21.50
CA LYS A 511 -12.42 -12.08 -22.49
C LYS A 511 -12.73 -13.57 -22.48
N THR A 512 -12.51 -14.24 -23.61
CA THR A 512 -12.74 -15.69 -23.75
C THR A 512 -11.53 -16.55 -23.34
N SER A 513 -10.38 -15.91 -23.15
CA SER A 513 -9.13 -16.54 -22.71
C SER A 513 -8.30 -15.54 -21.92
N ARG A 514 -7.53 -16.01 -20.93
CA ARG A 514 -6.59 -15.15 -20.22
C ARG A 514 -5.53 -14.58 -21.18
N ARG A 515 -5.15 -13.31 -20.97
CA ARG A 515 -3.94 -12.74 -21.57
C ARG A 515 -2.73 -13.47 -20.98
N LYS A 516 -1.80 -13.96 -21.80
CA LYS A 516 -0.58 -14.60 -21.30
C LYS A 516 0.32 -13.60 -20.57
N SER A 517 1.08 -14.09 -19.60
CA SER A 517 2.12 -13.30 -18.96
C SER A 517 3.25 -12.99 -19.94
N PRO A 518 3.99 -11.87 -19.79
CA PRO A 518 5.21 -11.62 -20.56
C PRO A 518 6.23 -12.77 -20.47
N SER A 519 6.25 -13.51 -19.36
CA SER A 519 7.13 -14.67 -19.17
C SER A 519 6.69 -15.93 -19.94
N GLU A 520 5.45 -15.96 -20.44
CA GLU A 520 4.86 -17.12 -21.12
C GLU A 520 4.85 -16.98 -22.64
N SER A 521 5.15 -15.80 -23.19
CA SER A 521 5.20 -15.58 -24.62
C SER A 521 6.12 -14.42 -24.98
N ASP A 522 7.05 -14.66 -25.90
CA ASP A 522 7.93 -13.64 -26.49
C ASP A 522 7.21 -12.66 -27.43
N PHE A 523 5.93 -12.89 -27.70
CA PHE A 523 5.08 -12.07 -28.57
C PHE A 523 4.00 -11.40 -27.72
N ILE A 524 3.83 -10.09 -27.91
CA ILE A 524 2.67 -9.35 -27.38
C ILE A 524 1.43 -9.83 -28.13
N GLU A 525 0.77 -10.85 -27.61
CA GLU A 525 -0.50 -11.34 -28.14
C GLU A 525 -1.52 -10.19 -28.04
N THR A 526 -2.11 -9.77 -29.17
CA THR A 526 -3.18 -8.77 -29.15
C THR A 526 -4.37 -9.39 -28.41
N PRO A 527 -4.72 -8.92 -27.20
CA PRO A 527 -5.72 -9.60 -26.40
C PRO A 527 -7.06 -9.50 -27.11
N LYS A 528 -7.77 -10.62 -27.24
CA LYS A 528 -9.14 -10.63 -27.77
C LYS A 528 -10.10 -10.39 -26.61
N PHE A 529 -10.41 -9.12 -26.38
CA PHE A 529 -11.48 -8.73 -25.48
C PHE A 529 -12.84 -8.99 -26.13
N TYR A 530 -13.81 -9.38 -25.32
CA TYR A 530 -15.16 -9.63 -25.76
C TYR A 530 -15.98 -8.34 -25.70
N GLY A 531 -16.91 -8.17 -26.64
CA GLY A 531 -17.87 -7.07 -26.63
C GLY A 531 -17.29 -5.74 -27.14
N SER A 532 -17.98 -4.68 -26.79
CA SER A 532 -17.72 -3.30 -27.17
C SER A 532 -17.49 -2.43 -25.94
N GLN A 533 -17.29 -1.13 -26.15
CA GLN A 533 -17.18 -0.14 -25.07
C GLN A 533 -18.30 -0.25 -24.02
N ASN A 534 -19.52 -0.64 -24.40
CA ASN A 534 -20.65 -0.77 -23.48
C ASN A 534 -20.58 -2.02 -22.57
N ASP A 535 -19.73 -2.99 -22.90
CA ASP A 535 -19.55 -4.23 -22.15
C ASP A 535 -18.33 -4.16 -21.20
N TRP A 536 -17.62 -3.02 -21.19
CA TRP A 536 -16.41 -2.82 -20.38
C TRP A 536 -16.69 -2.02 -19.12
N ASN A 537 -15.91 -2.31 -18.07
CA ASN A 537 -15.99 -1.61 -16.79
C ASN A 537 -15.82 -0.10 -16.94
N SER A 538 -16.35 0.67 -15.99
CA SER A 538 -16.32 2.14 -16.03
C SER A 538 -15.75 2.74 -14.75
N ILE A 539 -14.90 3.75 -14.90
CA ILE A 539 -14.43 4.61 -13.81
C ILE A 539 -14.85 6.05 -14.11
N HIS A 540 -15.50 6.67 -13.15
CA HIS A 540 -15.97 8.05 -13.21
C HIS A 540 -15.41 8.83 -12.03
N ILE A 541 -14.67 9.91 -12.31
CA ILE A 541 -14.11 10.77 -11.26
C ILE A 541 -14.54 12.20 -11.54
N LYS A 542 -15.30 12.78 -10.60
CA LYS A 542 -16.05 14.01 -10.81
C LYS A 542 -15.85 15.00 -9.68
N ASN A 543 -16.15 16.27 -9.96
CA ASN A 543 -16.19 17.35 -8.96
C ASN A 543 -14.96 17.43 -8.03
N GLY A 544 -13.75 17.19 -8.56
CA GLY A 544 -12.51 17.30 -7.79
C GLY A 544 -12.13 16.06 -6.96
N ALA A 545 -12.86 14.94 -7.12
CA ALA A 545 -12.48 13.67 -6.48
C ALA A 545 -11.15 13.12 -7.01
N SER A 546 -10.52 12.23 -6.24
CA SER A 546 -9.20 11.68 -6.57
C SER A 546 -9.10 10.17 -6.36
N MET A 547 -8.44 9.49 -7.30
CA MET A 547 -8.15 8.06 -7.24
C MET A 547 -6.66 7.82 -7.45
N TYR A 548 -6.04 7.08 -6.53
CA TYR A 548 -4.62 6.73 -6.56
C TYR A 548 -4.48 5.22 -6.48
N LEU A 549 -3.94 4.64 -7.55
CA LEU A 549 -3.64 3.23 -7.65
C LEU A 549 -2.12 3.05 -7.66
N ASN A 550 -1.63 2.08 -6.90
CA ASN A 550 -0.23 1.68 -6.99
C ASN A 550 0.03 0.90 -8.31
N TYR A 551 0.94 -0.07 -8.35
CA TYR A 551 1.19 -0.88 -9.55
C TYR A 551 -0.10 -1.51 -10.09
N THR A 552 -0.49 -1.07 -11.28
CA THR A 552 -1.81 -1.34 -11.86
C THR A 552 -1.70 -1.99 -13.23
N GLY A 553 -2.33 -3.15 -13.37
CA GLY A 553 -2.63 -3.72 -14.69
C GLY A 553 -3.97 -3.18 -15.20
N ILE A 554 -4.01 -2.78 -16.47
CA ILE A 554 -5.15 -2.15 -17.11
C ILE A 554 -5.46 -2.87 -18.42
N GLU A 555 -6.66 -3.43 -18.49
CA GLU A 555 -7.31 -3.82 -19.75
C GLU A 555 -8.33 -2.75 -20.16
N PRO A 556 -8.92 -2.81 -21.38
CA PRO A 556 -9.84 -1.78 -21.84
C PRO A 556 -11.01 -1.55 -20.89
N PHE A 557 -11.19 -0.28 -20.51
CA PHE A 557 -12.31 0.19 -19.69
C PHE A 557 -12.71 1.60 -20.11
N ASN A 558 -13.79 2.12 -19.53
CA ASN A 558 -14.29 3.47 -19.78
C ASN A 558 -13.84 4.45 -18.71
N LEU A 559 -13.00 5.42 -19.09
CA LEU A 559 -12.64 6.53 -18.19
C LEU A 559 -13.45 7.78 -18.50
N THR A 560 -14.08 8.35 -17.48
CA THR A 560 -14.61 9.73 -17.51
C THR A 560 -14.04 10.50 -16.33
N ILE A 561 -13.32 11.58 -16.60
CA ILE A 561 -12.68 12.38 -15.58
C ILE A 561 -13.00 13.85 -15.81
N GLU A 562 -13.69 14.48 -14.87
CA GLU A 562 -14.03 15.89 -14.94
C GLU A 562 -12.85 16.79 -14.56
N LYS A 563 -12.99 18.08 -14.86
CA LYS A 563 -11.96 19.06 -14.54
C LYS A 563 -11.65 19.04 -13.04
N ASP A 564 -10.38 19.19 -12.70
CA ASP A 564 -9.84 19.25 -11.34
C ASP A 564 -9.89 17.92 -10.56
N SER A 565 -10.47 16.86 -11.13
CA SER A 565 -10.36 15.49 -10.63
C SER A 565 -9.04 14.82 -11.01
N ILE A 566 -8.62 13.82 -10.25
CA ILE A 566 -7.33 13.12 -10.42
C ILE A 566 -7.53 11.61 -10.56
N PHE A 567 -6.92 11.02 -11.60
CA PHE A 567 -6.65 9.60 -11.71
C PHE A 567 -5.14 9.40 -11.75
N SER A 568 -4.57 8.69 -10.78
CA SER A 568 -3.14 8.40 -10.69
C SER A 568 -2.92 6.88 -10.63
N ALA A 569 -1.98 6.36 -11.42
CA ALA A 569 -1.62 4.95 -11.43
C ALA A 569 -0.12 4.74 -11.64
N LYS A 570 0.47 3.76 -10.93
CA LYS A 570 1.82 3.26 -11.28
C LYS A 570 1.71 2.16 -12.33
N VAL A 571 2.52 2.26 -13.38
CA VAL A 571 2.57 1.29 -14.48
C VAL A 571 3.66 0.27 -14.22
N LEU A 572 3.43 -0.99 -14.61
CA LEU A 572 4.41 -2.06 -14.45
C LEU A 572 5.61 -1.89 -15.41
N PRO A 573 6.74 -2.51 -15.07
CA PRO A 573 7.90 -2.64 -15.95
C PRO A 573 7.53 -3.15 -17.35
N ASP A 574 8.18 -2.61 -18.37
CA ASP A 574 7.92 -2.91 -19.80
C ASP A 574 6.46 -2.68 -20.22
N LEU A 575 5.72 -1.83 -19.48
CA LEU A 575 4.29 -1.58 -19.66
C LEU A 575 3.44 -2.86 -19.62
N ALA A 576 3.88 -3.84 -18.81
CA ALA A 576 3.20 -5.11 -18.68
C ALA A 576 1.74 -4.91 -18.25
N PHE A 577 0.83 -5.60 -18.95
CA PHE A 577 -0.60 -5.50 -18.72
C PHE A 577 -1.20 -4.09 -18.83
N PHE A 578 -0.57 -3.15 -19.54
CA PHE A 578 -1.10 -1.78 -19.68
C PHE A 578 -1.67 -1.53 -21.08
N ASP A 579 -3.00 -1.43 -21.18
CA ASP A 579 -3.73 -1.13 -22.42
C ASP A 579 -4.15 0.35 -22.44
N THR A 580 -3.79 1.09 -23.50
CA THR A 580 -4.05 2.54 -23.62
C THR A 580 -5.44 2.88 -24.20
N THR A 581 -6.25 1.89 -24.56
CA THR A 581 -7.58 2.07 -25.19
C THR A 581 -8.53 2.93 -24.33
N PHE A 582 -8.45 2.84 -23.00
CA PHE A 582 -9.30 3.63 -22.11
C PHE A 582 -9.04 5.15 -22.24
N LEU A 583 -7.79 5.54 -22.49
CA LEU A 583 -7.38 6.93 -22.69
C LEU A 583 -7.85 7.41 -24.06
N PHE A 584 -7.62 6.62 -25.10
CA PHE A 584 -8.07 6.91 -26.46
C PHE A 584 -9.59 7.13 -26.51
N ASN A 585 -10.36 6.23 -25.91
CA ASN A 585 -11.82 6.33 -25.83
C ASN A 585 -12.27 7.55 -25.04
N SER A 586 -11.58 7.88 -23.95
CA SER A 586 -11.90 9.05 -23.13
C SER A 586 -11.67 10.37 -23.89
N VAL A 587 -10.54 10.49 -24.62
CA VAL A 587 -10.25 11.64 -25.48
C VAL A 587 -11.25 11.76 -26.62
N SER A 588 -11.49 10.67 -27.35
CA SER A 588 -12.40 10.65 -28.51
C SER A 588 -13.83 11.00 -28.13
N ALA A 589 -14.26 10.67 -26.91
CA ALA A 589 -15.57 11.01 -26.38
C ALA A 589 -15.64 12.39 -25.67
N GLY A 590 -14.52 13.14 -25.59
CA GLY A 590 -14.46 14.41 -24.86
C GLY A 590 -14.64 14.28 -23.35
N LYS A 591 -14.28 13.11 -22.80
CA LYS A 591 -14.47 12.71 -21.40
C LYS A 591 -13.19 12.81 -20.55
N LEU A 592 -12.03 13.08 -21.17
CA LEU A 592 -10.76 13.33 -20.48
C LEU A 592 -10.61 14.84 -20.21
N LYS A 593 -11.15 15.34 -19.09
CA LYS A 593 -11.11 16.77 -18.71
C LYS A 593 -10.28 17.06 -17.46
N GLY A 594 -10.07 16.08 -16.59
CA GLY A 594 -9.22 16.19 -15.39
C GLY A 594 -7.77 15.78 -15.62
N LYS A 595 -7.06 15.48 -14.53
CA LYS A 595 -5.65 15.11 -14.52
C LYS A 595 -5.49 13.59 -14.54
N VAL A 596 -4.84 13.06 -15.56
CA VAL A 596 -4.41 11.65 -15.58
C VAL A 596 -2.91 11.61 -15.34
N ILE A 597 -2.47 10.92 -14.28
CA ILE A 597 -1.08 10.84 -13.86
C ILE A 597 -0.62 9.39 -13.99
N LEU A 598 0.44 9.15 -14.76
CA LEU A 598 1.01 7.81 -14.93
C LEU A 598 2.47 7.83 -14.47
N GLN A 599 2.77 7.02 -13.45
CA GLN A 599 4.12 6.83 -12.95
C GLN A 599 4.72 5.60 -13.61
N THR A 600 5.69 5.80 -14.48
CA THR A 600 6.35 4.69 -15.19
C THR A 600 7.53 4.17 -14.41
N PHE A 601 7.84 2.89 -14.56
CA PHE A 601 8.90 2.23 -13.80
C PHE A 601 10.31 2.73 -14.17
N ASN A 602 10.60 2.95 -15.45
CA ASN A 602 11.90 3.43 -15.92
C ASN A 602 11.74 4.40 -17.12
N GLN A 603 12.84 5.06 -17.51
CA GLN A 603 12.81 6.07 -18.57
C GLN A 603 12.47 5.48 -19.96
N LYS A 604 12.79 4.21 -20.22
CA LYS A 604 12.43 3.50 -21.46
C LYS A 604 10.92 3.32 -21.56
N ASP A 605 10.27 2.92 -20.46
CA ASP A 605 8.81 2.79 -20.37
C ASP A 605 8.13 4.15 -20.53
N ALA A 606 8.67 5.19 -19.89
CA ALA A 606 8.20 6.58 -20.05
C ALA A 606 8.22 7.03 -21.52
N ASN A 607 9.32 6.77 -22.23
CA ASN A 607 9.46 7.14 -23.64
C ASN A 607 8.52 6.31 -24.53
N THR A 608 8.48 5.00 -24.32
CA THR A 608 7.63 4.08 -25.09
C THR A 608 6.15 4.46 -24.95
N LEU A 609 5.70 4.70 -23.71
CA LEU A 609 4.33 5.11 -23.43
C LEU A 609 4.01 6.48 -24.05
N LYS A 610 4.92 7.44 -23.93
CA LYS A 610 4.75 8.77 -24.53
C LYS A 610 4.57 8.70 -26.04
N ASP A 611 5.38 7.89 -26.72
CA ASP A 611 5.30 7.74 -28.17
C ASP A 611 4.01 7.01 -28.60
N ASP A 612 3.59 5.98 -27.86
CA ASP A 612 2.29 5.30 -28.08
C ASP A 612 1.13 6.30 -27.94
N LEU A 613 1.04 7.03 -26.83
CA LEU A 613 -0.02 8.00 -26.58
C LEU A 613 -0.06 9.11 -27.66
N LYS A 614 1.11 9.62 -28.08
CA LYS A 614 1.18 10.60 -29.17
C LYS A 614 0.68 10.04 -30.50
N SER A 615 1.03 8.79 -30.82
CA SER A 615 0.59 8.14 -32.06
C SER A 615 -0.95 8.02 -32.12
N GLN A 616 -1.58 7.85 -30.95
CA GLN A 616 -3.03 7.79 -30.77
C GLN A 616 -3.69 9.16 -30.61
N HIS A 617 -2.95 10.26 -30.79
CA HIS A 617 -3.42 11.65 -30.63
C HIS A 617 -3.96 11.95 -29.21
N ILE A 618 -3.47 11.25 -28.20
CA ILE A 618 -3.79 11.51 -26.80
C ILE A 618 -2.87 12.65 -26.30
N PRO A 619 -3.42 13.75 -25.75
CA PRO A 619 -2.60 14.83 -25.19
C PRO A 619 -1.73 14.31 -24.05
N VAL A 620 -0.42 14.43 -24.18
CA VAL A 620 0.54 13.88 -23.22
C VAL A 620 1.70 14.84 -22.94
N SER A 621 2.03 14.99 -21.66
CA SER A 621 3.18 15.74 -21.17
C SER A 621 4.05 14.87 -20.26
N THR A 622 5.27 15.32 -19.99
CA THR A 622 6.19 14.66 -19.05
C THR A 622 6.57 15.66 -17.97
N ALA A 623 6.48 15.26 -16.71
CA ALA A 623 6.81 16.09 -15.55
C ALA A 623 7.67 15.33 -14.54
N THR A 624 8.27 16.05 -13.58
CA THR A 624 9.02 15.44 -12.49
C THR A 624 8.13 15.17 -11.28
N TYR A 625 7.14 16.03 -11.02
CA TYR A 625 6.27 15.91 -9.85
C TYR A 625 4.80 15.77 -10.25
N GLU A 626 4.02 15.01 -9.47
CA GLU A 626 2.57 14.85 -9.67
C GLU A 626 1.83 16.19 -9.63
N SER A 627 2.33 17.15 -8.84
CA SER A 627 1.77 18.50 -8.71
C SER A 627 1.71 19.26 -10.04
N ASP A 628 2.57 18.93 -10.99
CA ASP A 628 2.70 19.61 -12.27
C ASP A 628 1.68 19.10 -13.31
N ALA A 629 0.89 18.08 -12.97
CA ALA A 629 -0.12 17.51 -13.85
C ALA A 629 -1.25 18.50 -14.17
N LYS A 630 -1.69 18.49 -15.43
CA LYS A 630 -2.68 19.44 -15.97
C LYS A 630 -3.98 18.75 -16.36
N ASN A 631 -5.05 19.55 -16.31
CA ASN A 631 -6.37 19.13 -16.75
C ASN A 631 -6.40 18.90 -18.27
N GLY A 632 -7.05 17.81 -18.70
CA GLY A 632 -7.28 17.50 -20.11
C GLY A 632 -6.11 16.80 -20.80
N GLU A 633 -5.10 16.36 -20.06
CA GLU A 633 -3.96 15.61 -20.59
C GLU A 633 -3.52 14.47 -19.68
N VAL A 634 -2.72 13.57 -20.25
CA VAL A 634 -1.98 12.54 -19.52
C VAL A 634 -0.60 13.11 -19.17
N THR A 635 -0.26 13.15 -17.88
CA THR A 635 1.05 13.54 -17.40
C THR A 635 1.82 12.28 -17.00
N ILE A 636 2.89 11.97 -17.74
CA ILE A 636 3.84 10.91 -17.38
C ILE A 636 4.83 11.50 -16.38
N ILE A 637 4.87 10.95 -15.17
CA ILE A 637 5.87 11.31 -14.17
C ILE A 637 7.15 10.56 -14.51
N LYS A 638 8.23 11.32 -14.69
CA LYS A 638 9.55 10.75 -14.92
C LYS A 638 9.90 9.87 -13.71
N PRO A 639 10.37 8.64 -13.93
CA PRO A 639 10.90 7.86 -12.84
C PRO A 639 12.12 8.55 -12.27
N ASP A 640 12.34 8.38 -10.97
CA ASP A 640 13.55 8.87 -10.30
C ASP A 640 14.84 8.19 -10.82
N ASN A 641 14.68 7.15 -11.67
CA ASN A 641 15.76 6.51 -12.40
C ASN A 641 15.88 7.04 -13.87
N PRO A 642 16.75 8.04 -14.13
CA PRO A 642 16.95 8.63 -15.46
C PRO A 642 17.84 7.79 -16.39
N ALA A 643 18.58 6.81 -15.85
CA ALA A 643 19.42 5.91 -16.64
C ALA A 643 18.58 4.68 -17.00
N GLY A 644 18.44 4.40 -18.30
CA GLY A 644 17.49 3.41 -18.83
C GLY A 644 17.82 1.95 -18.54
N SER A 645 18.29 1.60 -17.33
CA SER A 645 18.43 0.21 -16.90
C SER A 645 17.05 -0.37 -16.57
N GLY A 646 16.83 -1.61 -17.00
CA GLY A 646 15.58 -2.35 -16.78
C GLY A 646 15.35 -2.76 -15.31
N SER A 647 16.22 -2.36 -14.38
CA SER A 647 16.07 -2.61 -12.95
C SER A 647 16.20 -1.29 -12.18
N SER A 648 15.22 -0.98 -11.33
CA SER A 648 15.50 -0.09 -10.20
C SER A 648 16.43 -0.85 -9.26
N GLN A 649 17.44 -0.23 -8.64
CA GLN A 649 18.27 -0.88 -7.62
C GLN A 649 17.98 -0.26 -6.25
N ILE A 650 18.11 -1.05 -5.19
CA ILE A 650 18.01 -0.57 -3.80
C ILE A 650 19.30 -0.87 -3.06
N ILE A 651 19.76 0.08 -2.26
CA ILE A 651 20.87 -0.14 -1.34
C ILE A 651 20.37 -1.11 -0.28
N SER A 652 20.93 -2.31 -0.29
CA SER A 652 20.61 -3.32 0.72
C SER A 652 21.38 -3.06 2.01
N ARG A 653 22.66 -2.61 1.91
CA ARG A 653 23.58 -2.45 3.05
C ARG A 653 24.74 -1.50 2.75
N THR A 654 25.30 -0.95 3.83
CA THR A 654 26.60 -0.25 3.82
C THR A 654 27.46 -0.75 4.99
N PHE A 655 28.77 -0.86 4.78
CA PHE A 655 29.76 -1.16 5.83
C PHE A 655 30.85 -0.11 5.80
N TYR A 656 31.46 0.22 6.94
CA TYR A 656 32.61 1.11 6.98
C TYR A 656 33.59 0.71 8.08
N TYR A 657 34.88 0.90 7.82
CA TYR A 657 35.97 0.57 8.75
C TYR A 657 37.27 1.28 8.36
N VAL A 658 38.19 1.42 9.31
CA VAL A 658 39.56 1.86 9.05
C VAL A 658 40.45 0.62 8.94
N ASP A 659 41.10 0.43 7.80
CA ASP A 659 41.91 -0.77 7.49
C ASP A 659 43.34 -0.59 8.00
N LYS A 660 43.90 0.61 7.82
CA LYS A 660 45.28 0.95 8.22
C LYS A 660 45.39 2.38 8.73
N VAL A 661 46.29 2.60 9.69
CA VAL A 661 46.75 3.91 10.14
C VAL A 661 48.26 3.87 10.33
N ASP A 662 48.98 4.83 9.75
CA ASP A 662 50.42 5.04 9.91
C ASP A 662 50.67 6.48 10.40
N TYR A 663 51.47 6.61 11.47
CA TYR A 663 51.89 7.89 12.08
C TYR A 663 53.35 8.20 11.77
#